data_AF-A0A7C4U8E1-F1
#
_entry.id   AF-A0A7C4U8E1-F1
#
_cell.length_a   1.000
_cell.length_b   1.000
_cell.length_c   1.000
_cell.angle_alpha   90.00
_cell.angle_beta   90.00
_cell.angle_gamma   90.00
#
_symmetry.space_group_name_H-M   'P 1'
#
loop_
_entity.id
_entity.type
_entity.pdbx_description
1 polymer ?
#
loop_
_entity_poly.entity_id
_entity_poly.type
_entity_poly.pdbx_seq_one_letter_code
_entity_poly.pdbx_strand_id
1 'polypeptide(L)'
;MSTAVLSKCPGCKKVLRMPDEWSDKTVKCKHCGMICQAKPSAALKARLDALKAPPPMPIPQHSAAPKPLAVPAPQPAPTAIVPTAPVFTMPANAPPASMRAMPANAWEAITDPVAPAAGKGRYRRRRNWAPTAVAFGFLLLCFGGLFAGWKYRDKIQEFFAKNDPKNRNATNQVLPSGDGSGKPSDIPTGKGKFPRRILGISANSYLYCNPTSYGSDAKSKAPMNHDFGSVLERLANKLHIDSTQVYEVSDSSSRRKPIPPLKPIIEQTIARFVDTCRPQDNVLVLLSGHLAEVNDKVYFVPLEGDLEDEKSLLPLQWVMEQMARCQAQQKVLIVDACRYDPARGFERQSGGKMSAKVEKVLKEPPAGVQVWSACSNDEYSYEFDDFAQFDTFSIKGSLFLNMFFYTLGQGIAIQKESDPIPVESMAAKVNADTTRVVKGLVNDKQTPFLAGTMRQERVPYDPEQAVAAKIDIPTPAEVFGGNLAPAADVQKLLAEIDVPPIKQARNSDAVVKFDAVVPFSADAMKAYADDGVSIEEIKKNPEKYPLRFATVKAIEELRMLKEKEAAEADLPETISPEQITDANKQALLRIQRSPARVQLVLRNLNELLEKAAEDRKEEKSKRWQANFDFVVAMVKARLAYIHEYNLMVGRIRKEDLPELDKKLGQNGWRLSSQKGLQSAQEIKDQARDAQKLFGKFATDHKGTPWEVLGKRMKQTTLGLKWVPTNLGEDVNVK
;
A
#
# COMPACT_ATOMS: atom_id res chain seq x y z
N MET A 1 -31.48 -20.34 12.38
CA MET A 1 -32.90 -20.16 12.02
C MET A 1 -33.57 -19.40 13.16
N SER A 2 -34.21 -18.25 12.91
CA SER A 2 -34.86 -17.49 13.99
C SER A 2 -36.07 -18.28 14.53
N THR A 3 -36.09 -18.50 15.83
CA THR A 3 -37.28 -18.99 16.53
C THR A 3 -38.38 -17.93 16.42
N ALA A 4 -39.62 -18.40 16.24
CA ALA A 4 -40.78 -17.54 16.06
C ALA A 4 -41.78 -17.79 17.18
N VAL A 5 -42.25 -16.70 17.80
CA VAL A 5 -43.33 -16.71 18.78
C VAL A 5 -44.67 -16.70 18.05
N LEU A 6 -45.60 -17.54 18.52
CA LEU A 6 -47.00 -17.52 18.10
C LEU A 6 -47.78 -16.63 19.07
N SER A 7 -48.38 -15.54 18.58
CA SER A 7 -49.23 -14.63 19.36
C SER A 7 -50.60 -14.49 18.70
N LYS A 8 -51.67 -14.16 19.44
CA LYS A 8 -52.98 -13.84 18.84
C LYS A 8 -53.16 -12.33 18.72
N CYS A 9 -53.60 -11.86 17.57
CA CYS A 9 -53.92 -10.44 17.39
C CYS A 9 -55.15 -10.06 18.26
N PRO A 10 -55.08 -9.00 19.08
CA PRO A 10 -56.22 -8.57 19.90
C PRO A 10 -57.42 -8.08 19.08
N GLY A 11 -57.19 -7.59 17.86
CA GLY A 11 -58.26 -7.16 16.94
C GLY A 11 -59.00 -8.33 16.29
N CYS A 12 -58.29 -9.13 15.47
CA CYS A 12 -58.93 -10.19 14.67
C CYS A 12 -58.80 -11.61 15.22
N LYS A 13 -58.17 -11.79 16.39
CA LYS A 13 -57.93 -13.07 17.08
C LYS A 13 -57.14 -14.13 16.29
N LYS A 14 -56.67 -13.82 15.07
CA LYS A 14 -55.80 -14.71 14.27
C LYS A 14 -54.41 -14.85 14.89
N VAL A 15 -53.82 -16.03 14.73
CA VAL A 15 -52.45 -16.32 15.17
C VAL A 15 -51.46 -15.64 14.23
N LEU A 16 -50.55 -14.86 14.80
CA LEU A 16 -49.44 -14.19 14.14
C LEU A 16 -48.16 -14.95 14.50
N ARG A 17 -47.36 -15.25 13.48
CA ARG A 17 -46.01 -15.78 13.65
C ARG A 17 -45.03 -14.61 13.60
N MET A 18 -44.38 -14.33 14.72
CA MET A 18 -43.46 -13.19 14.86
C MET A 18 -42.06 -13.69 15.23
N PRO A 19 -40.97 -13.17 14.63
CA PRO A 19 -39.62 -13.45 15.11
C PRO A 19 -39.44 -13.01 16.56
N ASP A 20 -38.65 -13.75 17.35
CA ASP A 20 -38.38 -13.43 18.77
C ASP A 20 -37.88 -11.99 18.98
N GLU A 21 -37.11 -11.46 18.02
CA GLU A 21 -36.53 -10.11 18.01
C GLU A 21 -37.53 -8.97 17.74
N TRP A 22 -38.80 -9.30 17.45
CA TRP A 22 -39.89 -8.33 17.28
C TRP A 22 -40.82 -8.29 18.48
N SER A 23 -40.53 -9.08 19.53
CA SER A 23 -41.39 -9.24 20.70
C SER A 23 -41.49 -8.01 21.59
N ASP A 24 -40.64 -7.00 21.40
CA ASP A 24 -40.65 -5.70 22.07
C ASP A 24 -41.01 -4.53 21.13
N LYS A 25 -41.25 -4.82 19.84
CA LYS A 25 -41.53 -3.81 18.82
C LYS A 25 -43.03 -3.61 18.58
N THR A 26 -43.40 -2.41 18.18
CA THR A 26 -44.74 -2.09 17.68
C THR A 26 -44.93 -2.73 16.31
N VAL A 27 -45.95 -3.57 16.16
CA VAL A 27 -46.22 -4.30 14.92
C VAL A 27 -47.64 -4.06 14.41
N LYS A 28 -47.80 -4.01 13.09
CA LYS A 28 -49.10 -3.89 12.42
C LYS A 28 -49.58 -5.27 11.96
N CYS A 29 -50.78 -5.66 12.36
CA CYS A 29 -51.39 -6.93 11.97
C CYS A 29 -51.69 -6.95 10.46
N LYS A 30 -51.12 -7.91 9.73
CA LYS A 30 -51.35 -8.06 8.28
C LYS A 30 -52.80 -8.43 7.90
N HIS A 31 -53.61 -8.89 8.85
CA HIS A 31 -54.98 -9.32 8.57
C HIS A 31 -56.05 -8.26 8.84
N CYS A 32 -55.85 -7.35 9.80
CA CYS A 32 -56.85 -6.33 10.17
C CYS A 32 -56.28 -4.93 10.32
N GLY A 33 -54.99 -4.72 10.12
CA GLY A 33 -54.35 -3.41 10.21
C GLY A 33 -54.15 -2.87 11.64
N MET A 34 -54.63 -3.56 12.67
CA MET A 34 -54.44 -3.18 14.07
C MET A 34 -52.95 -3.07 14.44
N ILE A 35 -52.57 -1.99 15.10
CA ILE A 35 -51.21 -1.77 15.60
C ILE A 35 -51.17 -2.21 17.07
N CYS A 36 -50.30 -3.16 17.40
CA CYS A 36 -50.13 -3.64 18.77
C CYS A 36 -48.65 -3.87 19.08
N GLN A 37 -48.29 -3.72 20.35
CA GLN A 37 -46.96 -4.05 20.85
C GLN A 37 -47.08 -5.35 21.66
N ALA A 38 -46.25 -6.34 21.32
CA ALA A 38 -46.18 -7.55 22.12
C ALA A 38 -45.51 -7.25 23.46
N LYS A 39 -46.00 -7.87 24.55
CA LYS A 39 -45.30 -7.89 25.83
C LYS A 39 -44.55 -9.21 25.92
N PRO A 40 -43.20 -9.22 25.95
CA PRO A 40 -42.45 -10.47 26.06
C PRO A 40 -42.73 -11.11 27.42
N SER A 41 -42.86 -12.44 27.44
CA SER A 41 -42.94 -13.18 28.70
C SER A 41 -41.61 -13.06 29.45
N ALA A 42 -41.61 -13.23 30.78
CA ALA A 42 -40.39 -13.20 31.58
C ALA A 42 -39.33 -14.19 31.06
N ALA A 43 -39.76 -15.36 30.57
CA ALA A 43 -38.89 -16.37 29.97
C ALA A 43 -38.26 -15.93 28.63
N LEU A 44 -39.03 -15.27 27.75
CA LEU A 44 -38.51 -14.75 26.49
C LEU A 44 -37.54 -13.58 26.73
N LYS A 45 -37.84 -12.73 27.71
CA LYS A 45 -36.97 -11.63 28.11
C LYS A 45 -35.63 -12.15 28.65
N ALA A 46 -35.65 -13.12 29.57
CA ALA A 46 -34.44 -13.75 30.10
C ALA A 46 -33.58 -14.40 29.01
N ARG A 47 -34.21 -15.01 27.99
CA ARG A 47 -33.51 -15.62 26.86
C ARG A 47 -32.90 -14.59 25.91
N LEU A 48 -33.59 -13.48 25.64
CA LEU A 48 -33.07 -12.37 24.84
C LEU A 48 -31.90 -11.66 25.56
N ASP A 49 -31.95 -11.58 26.88
CA ASP A 49 -30.87 -11.00 27.70
C ASP A 49 -29.65 -11.95 27.75
N ALA A 50 -29.88 -13.27 27.85
CA ALA A 50 -28.81 -14.26 27.78
C ALA A 50 -28.10 -14.33 26.41
N LEU A 51 -28.82 -14.04 25.31
CA LEU A 51 -28.23 -13.93 23.96
C LEU A 51 -27.36 -12.67 23.78
N LYS A 52 -27.52 -11.66 24.64
CA LYS A 52 -26.74 -10.42 24.64
C LYS A 52 -25.55 -10.46 25.60
N ALA A 53 -25.50 -11.43 26.52
CA ALA A 53 -24.39 -11.61 27.44
C ALA A 53 -23.19 -12.23 26.72
N PRO A 54 -21.95 -11.73 26.94
CA PRO A 54 -20.75 -12.40 26.45
C PRO A 54 -20.66 -13.81 27.06
N PRO A 55 -20.20 -14.82 26.30
CA PRO A 55 -20.05 -16.17 26.84
C PRO A 55 -19.06 -16.14 28.02
N PRO A 56 -19.33 -16.84 29.13
CA PRO A 56 -18.36 -16.97 30.21
C PRO A 56 -17.12 -17.67 29.66
N MET A 57 -15.95 -17.09 29.94
CA MET A 57 -14.67 -17.69 29.56
C MET A 57 -14.54 -19.10 30.15
N PRO A 58 -14.12 -20.11 29.37
CA PRO A 58 -13.79 -21.41 29.94
C PRO A 58 -12.64 -21.24 30.94
N ILE A 59 -12.89 -21.61 32.19
CA ILE A 59 -11.83 -21.81 33.18
C ILE A 59 -10.94 -22.94 32.65
N PRO A 60 -9.62 -22.75 32.48
CA PRO A 60 -8.74 -23.83 32.09
C PRO A 60 -8.75 -24.92 33.16
N GLN A 61 -9.37 -26.06 32.84
CA GLN A 61 -9.19 -27.28 33.63
C GLN A 61 -7.77 -27.79 33.35
N HIS A 62 -6.91 -27.72 34.37
CA HIS A 62 -5.62 -28.40 34.37
C HIS A 62 -5.85 -29.91 34.15
N SER A 63 -5.62 -30.38 32.92
CA SER A 63 -5.56 -31.80 32.62
C SER A 63 -4.12 -32.26 32.82
N ALA A 64 -3.96 -33.28 33.68
CA ALA A 64 -2.69 -33.90 34.02
C ALA A 64 -1.94 -34.40 32.78
N ALA A 65 -0.61 -34.31 32.83
CA ALA A 65 0.30 -34.72 31.77
C ALA A 65 0.13 -36.20 31.37
N PRO A 66 0.08 -36.56 30.07
CA PRO A 66 0.16 -37.94 29.64
C PRO A 66 1.61 -38.44 29.73
N LYS A 67 1.78 -39.69 30.21
CA LYS A 67 3.05 -40.42 30.17
C LYS A 67 3.52 -40.63 28.71
N PRO A 68 4.84 -40.59 28.44
CA PRO A 68 5.36 -40.79 27.09
C PRO A 68 5.25 -42.26 26.65
N LEU A 69 4.66 -42.47 25.47
CA LEU A 69 4.70 -43.74 24.74
C LEU A 69 6.01 -43.83 23.96
N ALA A 70 6.68 -44.98 24.06
CA ALA A 70 7.92 -45.27 23.35
C ALA A 70 7.69 -45.37 21.82
N VAL A 71 8.53 -44.67 21.06
CA VAL A 71 8.57 -44.74 19.59
C VAL A 71 9.48 -45.91 19.16
N PRO A 72 9.05 -46.82 18.28
CA PRO A 72 9.94 -47.83 17.71
C PRO A 72 10.84 -47.21 16.64
N ALA A 73 12.11 -47.63 16.61
CA ALA A 73 13.13 -47.15 15.68
C ALA A 73 12.75 -47.41 14.19
N PRO A 74 13.06 -46.49 13.26
CA PRO A 74 12.76 -46.67 11.85
C PRO A 74 13.75 -47.64 11.18
N GLN A 75 13.22 -48.55 10.36
CA GLN A 75 14.02 -49.41 9.48
C GLN A 75 14.53 -48.64 8.25
N PRO A 76 15.71 -48.98 7.70
CA PRO A 76 16.28 -48.30 6.54
C PRO A 76 15.56 -48.65 5.23
N ALA A 77 15.29 -47.61 4.42
CA ALA A 77 14.67 -47.73 3.11
C ALA A 77 15.65 -48.27 2.04
N PRO A 78 15.15 -48.99 1.01
CA PRO A 78 15.98 -49.53 -0.07
C PRO A 78 16.34 -48.47 -1.11
N THR A 79 17.54 -48.61 -1.66
CA THR A 79 18.21 -47.72 -2.62
C THR A 79 17.52 -47.77 -3.99
N ALA A 80 17.06 -46.61 -4.49
CA ALA A 80 16.54 -46.48 -5.86
C ALA A 80 17.63 -45.92 -6.80
N ILE A 81 17.83 -46.62 -7.90
CA ILE A 81 18.80 -46.38 -8.97
C ILE A 81 18.31 -45.20 -9.84
N VAL A 82 19.19 -44.23 -10.10
CA VAL A 82 18.95 -43.09 -11.00
C VAL A 82 19.40 -43.45 -12.43
N PRO A 83 18.56 -43.33 -13.46
CA PRO A 83 19.03 -43.43 -14.85
C PRO A 83 19.61 -42.09 -15.33
N THR A 84 20.81 -42.17 -15.91
CA THR A 84 21.55 -41.08 -16.55
C THR A 84 20.91 -40.64 -17.87
N ALA A 85 20.64 -39.34 -18.03
CA ALA A 85 20.31 -38.71 -19.31
C ALA A 85 21.58 -38.12 -19.98
N PRO A 86 21.64 -38.05 -21.32
CA PRO A 86 22.85 -37.66 -22.05
C PRO A 86 23.12 -36.15 -22.01
N VAL A 87 24.41 -35.82 -21.97
CA VAL A 87 24.98 -34.47 -21.97
C VAL A 87 24.93 -33.89 -23.40
N PHE A 88 24.26 -32.75 -23.56
CA PHE A 88 24.33 -31.92 -24.77
C PHE A 88 25.32 -30.77 -24.52
N THR A 89 26.44 -30.75 -25.24
CA THR A 89 27.45 -29.68 -25.19
C THR A 89 27.03 -28.52 -26.10
N MET A 90 26.92 -27.31 -25.55
CA MET A 90 26.79 -26.06 -26.32
C MET A 90 28.18 -25.43 -26.55
N PRO A 91 28.50 -24.93 -27.76
CA PRO A 91 29.72 -24.17 -28.02
C PRO A 91 29.61 -22.69 -27.60
N ALA A 92 30.79 -22.10 -27.37
CA ALA A 92 31.01 -20.79 -26.79
C ALA A 92 30.71 -19.59 -27.73
N ASN A 93 30.25 -18.51 -27.08
CA ASN A 93 30.43 -17.07 -27.36
C ASN A 93 30.54 -16.58 -28.82
N ALA A 94 29.50 -15.85 -29.25
CA ALA A 94 29.61 -14.72 -30.16
C ALA A 94 29.12 -13.44 -29.44
N PRO A 95 29.76 -12.27 -29.64
CA PRO A 95 29.39 -11.04 -28.93
C PRO A 95 28.04 -10.49 -29.44
N PRO A 96 27.17 -9.93 -28.58
CA PRO A 96 25.93 -9.34 -29.04
C PRO A 96 26.20 -8.08 -29.85
N ALA A 97 25.52 -7.99 -31.00
CA ALA A 97 25.37 -6.74 -31.74
C ALA A 97 24.78 -5.67 -30.82
N SER A 98 25.34 -4.46 -30.89
CA SER A 98 24.92 -3.31 -30.11
C SER A 98 23.43 -2.99 -30.34
N MET A 99 22.57 -3.41 -29.41
CA MET A 99 21.23 -2.82 -29.29
C MET A 99 21.41 -1.38 -28.84
N ARG A 100 20.94 -0.45 -29.68
CA ARG A 100 20.77 0.95 -29.32
C ARG A 100 19.88 1.00 -28.07
N ALA A 101 20.33 1.71 -27.03
CA ALA A 101 19.49 1.98 -25.87
C ALA A 101 18.19 2.65 -26.32
N MET A 102 17.05 2.09 -25.93
CA MET A 102 15.75 2.71 -26.13
C MET A 102 15.58 3.84 -25.10
N PRO A 103 14.95 4.96 -25.48
CA PRO A 103 14.73 6.09 -24.58
C PRO A 103 13.77 5.72 -23.44
N ALA A 104 13.99 6.31 -22.27
CA ALA A 104 13.32 5.96 -21.01
C ALA A 104 11.88 6.51 -20.88
N ASN A 105 11.39 7.27 -21.86
CA ASN A 105 10.11 7.96 -21.80
C ASN A 105 9.43 8.04 -23.18
N ALA A 106 8.10 7.95 -23.17
CA ALA A 106 7.22 7.95 -24.34
C ALA A 106 7.43 9.10 -25.33
N TRP A 107 7.88 10.24 -24.81
CA TRP A 107 7.99 11.48 -25.54
C TRP A 107 9.22 11.54 -26.46
N GLU A 108 10.33 10.89 -26.10
CA GLU A 108 11.55 10.84 -26.92
C GLU A 108 11.37 9.96 -28.17
N ALA A 109 10.46 8.99 -28.13
CA ALA A 109 10.14 8.13 -29.27
C ALA A 109 9.36 8.86 -30.39
N ILE A 110 8.77 10.03 -30.11
CA ILE A 110 7.87 10.76 -31.02
C ILE A 110 8.62 11.82 -31.85
N THR A 111 9.81 12.24 -31.42
CA THR A 111 10.55 13.36 -32.01
C THR A 111 11.53 13.01 -33.13
N ASP A 112 11.74 11.73 -33.45
CA ASP A 112 12.65 11.33 -34.54
C ASP A 112 11.90 11.21 -35.89
N PRO A 113 12.14 12.13 -36.86
CA PRO A 113 11.69 11.91 -38.23
C PRO A 113 12.59 10.85 -38.89
N VAL A 114 12.02 9.70 -39.22
CA VAL A 114 12.69 8.68 -40.06
C VAL A 114 12.87 9.25 -41.47
N ALA A 115 14.09 9.68 -41.80
CA ALA A 115 14.48 10.04 -43.16
C ALA A 115 14.95 8.78 -43.94
N PRO A 116 14.57 8.60 -45.21
CA PRO A 116 15.02 7.46 -46.00
C PRO A 116 16.46 7.65 -46.49
N ALA A 117 17.22 6.55 -46.48
CA ALA A 117 18.61 6.52 -46.92
C ALA A 117 18.73 6.78 -48.43
N ALA A 118 19.55 7.76 -48.82
CA ALA A 118 19.94 7.98 -50.21
C ALA A 118 21.43 8.32 -50.36
N GLY A 119 22.13 7.50 -51.15
CA GLY A 119 23.07 7.92 -52.20
C GLY A 119 24.41 8.53 -51.80
N LYS A 120 25.50 7.76 -52.03
CA LYS A 120 26.87 8.27 -52.11
C LYS A 120 27.05 9.21 -53.32
N GLY A 121 27.42 10.46 -53.08
CA GLY A 121 27.88 11.41 -54.09
C GLY A 121 29.15 12.14 -53.66
N ARG A 122 30.25 11.96 -54.40
CA ARG A 122 31.51 12.70 -54.22
C ARG A 122 31.33 14.16 -54.67
N TYR A 123 31.76 15.15 -53.87
CA TYR A 123 32.14 16.46 -54.42
C TYR A 123 33.25 17.19 -53.63
N ARG A 124 34.01 17.95 -54.43
CA ARG A 124 35.26 18.70 -54.22
C ARG A 124 35.30 19.67 -53.03
N ARG A 125 36.48 19.72 -52.38
CA ARG A 125 36.92 20.75 -51.41
C ARG A 125 36.97 22.15 -52.05
N ARG A 126 36.32 23.13 -51.43
CA ARG A 126 36.70 24.56 -51.48
C ARG A 126 37.24 24.98 -50.10
N ARG A 127 38.35 25.72 -50.12
CA ARG A 127 39.15 26.17 -48.98
C ARG A 127 38.39 27.25 -48.20
N ASN A 128 38.01 26.97 -46.95
CA ASN A 128 37.34 27.93 -46.05
C ASN A 128 38.26 28.26 -44.86
N TRP A 129 38.41 29.56 -44.58
CA TRP A 129 39.34 30.20 -43.64
C TRP A 129 38.77 30.35 -42.21
N ALA A 130 37.64 29.68 -41.95
CA ALA A 130 36.97 29.65 -40.65
C ALA A 130 37.78 29.02 -39.49
N PRO A 131 38.62 27.96 -39.67
CA PRO A 131 39.29 27.34 -38.53
C PRO A 131 40.38 28.22 -37.90
N THR A 132 40.95 29.16 -38.66
CA THR A 132 41.95 30.13 -38.16
C THR A 132 41.34 31.25 -37.29
N ALA A 133 40.09 31.64 -37.52
CA ALA A 133 39.40 32.65 -36.71
C ALA A 133 38.95 32.09 -35.35
N VAL A 134 38.53 30.82 -35.31
CA VAL A 134 38.10 30.13 -34.08
C VAL A 134 39.29 29.88 -33.15
N ALA A 135 40.46 29.53 -33.70
CA ALA A 135 41.68 29.32 -32.91
C ALA A 135 42.18 30.63 -32.23
N PHE A 136 42.08 31.77 -32.91
CA PHE A 136 42.45 33.08 -32.34
C PHE A 136 41.48 33.55 -31.25
N GLY A 137 40.18 33.30 -31.41
CA GLY A 137 39.17 33.59 -30.38
C GLY A 137 39.36 32.78 -29.10
N PHE A 138 39.73 31.51 -29.22
CA PHE A 138 39.99 30.64 -28.06
C PHE A 138 41.23 31.08 -27.28
N LEU A 139 42.28 31.54 -27.97
CA LEU A 139 43.50 32.05 -27.35
C LEU A 139 43.26 33.36 -26.58
N LEU A 140 42.42 34.27 -27.11
CA LEU A 140 42.02 35.49 -26.41
C LEU A 140 41.18 35.22 -25.15
N LEU A 141 40.33 34.19 -25.17
CA LEU A 141 39.56 33.77 -24.00
C LEU A 141 40.45 33.15 -22.91
N CYS A 142 41.47 32.37 -23.29
CA CYS A 142 42.43 31.82 -22.33
C CYS A 142 43.29 32.91 -21.66
N PHE A 143 43.74 33.92 -22.41
CA PHE A 143 44.48 35.05 -21.85
C PHE A 143 43.61 35.98 -20.99
N GLY A 144 42.34 36.21 -21.37
CA GLY A 144 41.38 36.97 -20.57
C GLY A 144 41.04 36.28 -19.24
N GLY A 145 40.92 34.94 -19.24
CA GLY A 145 40.71 34.14 -18.04
C GLY A 145 41.88 34.20 -17.05
N LEU A 146 43.12 34.21 -17.55
CA LEU A 146 44.32 34.35 -16.71
C LEU A 146 44.44 35.75 -16.09
N PHE A 147 44.07 36.81 -16.82
CA PHE A 147 44.11 38.18 -16.29
C PHE A 147 42.99 38.44 -15.27
N ALA A 148 41.79 37.88 -15.48
CA ALA A 148 40.69 37.93 -14.51
C ALA A 148 41.02 37.11 -13.24
N GLY A 149 41.61 35.92 -13.39
CA GLY A 149 42.06 35.10 -12.27
C GLY A 149 43.14 35.78 -11.41
N TRP A 150 44.04 36.55 -12.04
CA TRP A 150 45.06 37.33 -11.33
C TRP A 150 44.49 38.57 -10.62
N LYS A 151 43.61 39.34 -11.29
CA LYS A 151 42.99 40.56 -10.74
C LYS A 151 41.99 40.29 -9.61
N TYR A 152 41.33 39.13 -9.61
CA TYR A 152 40.33 38.75 -8.61
C TYR A 152 40.83 37.65 -7.65
N ARG A 153 42.12 37.33 -7.67
CA ARG A 153 42.76 36.32 -6.82
C ARG A 153 42.37 36.47 -5.34
N ASP A 154 42.48 37.68 -4.80
CA ASP A 154 42.23 37.93 -3.39
C ASP A 154 40.76 37.73 -3.02
N LYS A 155 39.82 38.13 -3.89
CA LYS A 155 38.37 37.90 -3.72
C LYS A 155 37.96 36.44 -3.88
N ILE A 156 38.63 35.71 -4.78
CA ILE A 156 38.38 34.28 -4.99
C ILE A 156 38.92 33.49 -3.79
N GLN A 157 40.09 33.84 -3.26
CA GLN A 157 40.61 33.27 -2.01
C GLN A 157 39.72 33.62 -0.80
N GLU A 158 39.17 34.83 -0.73
CA GLU A 158 38.19 35.22 0.30
C GLU A 158 36.89 34.41 0.21
N PHE A 159 36.41 34.12 -1.01
CA PHE A 159 35.21 33.31 -1.24
C PHE A 159 35.41 31.84 -0.86
N PHE A 160 36.58 31.28 -1.14
CA PHE A 160 36.93 29.92 -0.71
C PHE A 160 37.25 29.84 0.80
N ALA A 161 37.83 30.88 1.40
CA ALA A 161 38.05 30.96 2.85
C ALA A 161 36.74 31.11 3.64
N LYS A 162 35.72 31.79 3.09
CA LYS A 162 34.36 31.89 3.68
C LYS A 162 33.54 30.60 3.55
N ASN A 163 33.87 29.74 2.59
CA ASN A 163 33.13 28.51 2.30
C ASN A 163 33.92 27.23 2.64
N ASP A 164 35.04 27.34 3.36
CA ASP A 164 35.76 26.17 3.90
C ASP A 164 34.90 25.52 5.01
N PRO A 165 34.51 24.23 4.87
CA PRO A 165 33.69 23.53 5.85
C PRO A 165 34.33 23.41 7.25
N LYS A 166 35.62 23.71 7.41
CA LYS A 166 36.28 23.72 8.73
C LYS A 166 36.09 25.00 9.55
N ASN A 167 35.60 26.09 8.97
CA ASN A 167 35.57 27.41 9.63
C ASN A 167 34.20 27.82 10.22
N ARG A 168 33.23 26.90 10.27
CA ARG A 168 31.88 27.15 10.83
C ARG A 168 31.75 26.95 12.35
N ASN A 169 32.83 26.57 13.05
CA ASN A 169 32.81 26.32 14.50
C ASN A 169 33.81 27.21 15.27
N ALA A 170 33.84 28.52 15.00
CA ALA A 170 34.70 29.45 15.73
C ALA A 170 33.91 30.63 16.33
N THR A 171 33.04 30.32 17.29
CA THR A 171 32.74 31.21 18.43
C THR A 171 32.34 30.34 19.62
N ASN A 172 33.33 29.89 20.38
CA ASN A 172 33.23 29.81 21.83
C ASN A 172 34.64 29.90 22.41
N GLN A 173 34.82 30.88 23.29
CA GLN A 173 36.07 31.18 23.97
C GLN A 173 36.44 30.07 24.96
N VAL A 174 37.68 29.58 24.79
CA VAL A 174 38.71 29.20 25.77
C VAL A 174 38.27 28.85 27.21
N LEU A 175 38.57 27.60 27.60
CA LEU A 175 39.20 27.25 28.89
C LEU A 175 40.33 26.22 28.61
N PRO A 176 41.40 26.16 29.45
CA PRO A 176 42.75 25.86 29.00
C PRO A 176 43.07 24.37 28.85
N SER A 177 44.02 24.12 27.94
CA SER A 177 44.62 22.85 27.57
C SER A 177 45.28 22.11 28.75
N GLY A 178 44.93 20.84 28.93
CA GLY A 178 45.77 19.82 29.53
C GLY A 178 46.32 18.92 28.44
N ASP A 179 47.62 18.71 28.44
CA ASP A 179 48.38 17.83 27.57
C ASP A 179 48.07 16.35 27.84
N GLY A 180 47.75 15.61 26.80
CA GLY A 180 47.50 14.17 26.94
C GLY A 180 47.14 13.54 25.60
N SER A 181 48.11 12.88 24.99
CA SER A 181 47.95 12.03 23.82
C SER A 181 46.87 10.96 24.04
N GLY A 182 45.75 11.04 23.31
CA GLY A 182 44.70 10.03 23.26
C GLY A 182 44.00 10.03 21.91
N LYS A 183 43.78 8.84 21.33
CA LYS A 183 43.07 8.62 20.05
C LYS A 183 41.65 9.22 20.08
N PRO A 184 41.04 9.55 18.93
CA PRO A 184 39.64 9.97 18.88
C PRO A 184 38.73 8.75 18.96
N SER A 185 38.51 8.24 20.17
CA SER A 185 37.42 7.31 20.45
C SER A 185 37.23 7.26 21.95
N ASP A 186 36.32 8.07 22.50
CA ASP A 186 35.66 7.81 23.78
C ASP A 186 34.48 8.80 23.93
N ILE A 187 33.39 8.52 23.21
CA ILE A 187 32.06 8.95 23.66
C ILE A 187 31.58 7.80 24.56
N PRO A 188 31.27 8.01 25.85
CA PRO A 188 30.71 6.96 26.68
C PRO A 188 29.30 6.65 26.17
N THR A 189 29.17 5.60 25.35
CA THR A 189 27.90 4.89 25.20
C THR A 189 27.65 4.14 26.50
N GLY A 190 26.44 4.29 27.07
CA GLY A 190 26.02 3.43 28.18
C GLY A 190 26.22 1.97 27.76
N LYS A 191 27.05 1.23 28.52
CA LYS A 191 27.38 -0.17 28.23
C LYS A 191 26.27 -1.13 28.71
N GLY A 192 25.19 -0.64 29.32
CA GLY A 192 24.11 -1.44 29.87
C GLY A 192 23.02 -1.79 28.85
N LYS A 193 22.23 -2.80 29.18
CA LYS A 193 21.11 -3.29 28.36
C LYS A 193 19.90 -2.41 28.60
N PHE A 194 19.48 -1.65 27.59
CA PHE A 194 18.28 -0.82 27.72
C PHE A 194 17.03 -1.71 27.67
N PRO A 195 16.13 -1.66 28.66
CA PRO A 195 14.90 -2.44 28.69
C PRO A 195 13.88 -1.79 27.74
N ARG A 196 14.09 -1.94 26.43
CA ARG A 196 13.30 -1.30 25.39
C ARG A 196 12.92 -2.29 24.30
N ARG A 197 11.71 -2.12 23.75
CA ARG A 197 11.16 -3.01 22.72
C ARG A 197 10.34 -2.19 21.72
N ILE A 198 10.33 -2.62 20.45
CA ILE A 198 9.53 -1.98 19.42
C ILE A 198 8.82 -3.00 18.53
N LEU A 199 7.55 -2.77 18.27
CA LEU A 199 6.73 -3.50 17.33
C LEU A 199 6.17 -2.54 16.27
N GLY A 200 6.58 -2.72 15.02
CA GLY A 200 6.02 -2.00 13.86
C GLY A 200 5.03 -2.86 13.09
N ILE A 201 3.88 -2.30 12.75
CA ILE A 201 2.83 -2.91 11.93
C ILE A 201 2.48 -1.94 10.80
N SER A 202 2.69 -2.34 9.54
CA SER A 202 2.43 -1.51 8.36
C SER A 202 1.62 -2.29 7.33
N ALA A 203 0.43 -1.81 7.01
CA ALA A 203 -0.41 -2.35 5.94
C ALA A 203 -0.42 -1.39 4.74
N ASN A 204 0.03 -1.88 3.58
CA ASN A 204 0.29 -1.08 2.38
C ASN A 204 -0.55 -1.52 1.16
N SER A 205 -0.50 -2.81 0.81
CA SER A 205 -1.11 -3.35 -0.42
C SER A 205 -2.54 -3.85 -0.21
N TYR A 206 -3.39 -3.03 0.40
CA TYR A 206 -4.76 -3.39 0.79
C TYR A 206 -5.53 -4.12 -0.31
N LEU A 207 -6.32 -5.12 0.09
CA LEU A 207 -7.23 -5.82 -0.81
C LEU A 207 -8.38 -4.92 -1.28
N TYR A 208 -9.02 -4.20 -0.35
CA TYR A 208 -10.26 -3.47 -0.60
C TYR A 208 -10.18 -1.96 -0.36
N CYS A 209 -9.11 -1.49 0.27
CA CYS A 209 -8.87 -0.08 0.53
C CYS A 209 -7.81 0.52 -0.42
N ASN A 210 -7.71 1.84 -0.41
CA ASN A 210 -6.69 2.58 -1.15
C ASN A 210 -5.30 2.11 -0.72
N PRO A 211 -4.39 1.78 -1.65
CA PRO A 211 -3.02 1.42 -1.28
C PRO A 211 -2.33 2.59 -0.58
N THR A 212 -1.38 2.29 0.30
CA THR A 212 -0.51 3.27 0.94
C THR A 212 0.95 2.90 0.67
N SER A 213 1.84 3.86 0.69
CA SER A 213 3.25 3.65 0.35
C SER A 213 4.06 3.09 1.51
N TYR A 214 4.89 2.07 1.27
CA TYR A 214 5.86 1.60 2.26
C TYR A 214 7.07 2.57 2.40
N GLY A 215 7.25 3.47 1.44
CA GLY A 215 8.37 4.42 1.38
C GLY A 215 9.57 3.96 0.54
N SER A 216 9.47 2.79 -0.10
CA SER A 216 10.43 2.28 -1.10
C SER A 216 9.71 1.89 -2.39
N ASP A 217 10.42 1.90 -3.51
CA ASP A 217 9.89 1.28 -4.74
C ASP A 217 10.13 -0.22 -4.73
N ALA A 218 9.12 -1.00 -5.11
CA ALA A 218 9.25 -2.45 -5.22
C ALA A 218 10.29 -2.88 -6.28
N LYS A 219 10.59 -1.99 -7.24
CA LYS A 219 11.51 -2.23 -8.37
C LYS A 219 12.88 -1.57 -8.20
N SER A 220 13.05 -0.67 -7.23
CA SER A 220 14.31 0.05 -7.06
C SER A 220 15.30 -0.77 -6.23
N LYS A 221 16.51 -0.94 -6.75
CA LYS A 221 17.65 -1.47 -5.99
C LYS A 221 18.38 -0.39 -5.20
N ALA A 222 17.97 0.88 -5.31
CA ALA A 222 18.62 1.97 -4.61
C ALA A 222 18.22 1.94 -3.12
N PRO A 223 19.19 1.82 -2.20
CA PRO A 223 18.92 1.83 -0.77
C PRO A 223 18.60 3.25 -0.32
N MET A 224 17.37 3.70 -0.54
CA MET A 224 16.87 4.90 0.14
C MET A 224 16.40 4.48 1.54
N ASN A 225 16.95 5.15 2.56
CA ASN A 225 16.91 4.72 3.96
C ASN A 225 15.66 5.19 4.74
N HIS A 226 14.57 5.58 4.08
CA HIS A 226 13.42 6.22 4.76
C HIS A 226 12.11 5.41 4.67
N ASP A 227 12.17 4.17 4.19
CA ASP A 227 11.01 3.27 4.24
C ASP A 227 10.62 2.91 5.69
N PHE A 228 9.43 2.35 5.88
CA PHE A 228 8.90 2.03 7.21
C PHE A 228 9.88 1.19 8.07
N GLY A 229 10.46 0.14 7.49
CA GLY A 229 11.44 -0.71 8.18
C GLY A 229 12.73 0.03 8.52
N SER A 230 13.18 0.96 7.67
CA SER A 230 14.33 1.81 7.93
C SER A 230 14.08 2.81 9.06
N VAL A 231 12.87 3.36 9.16
CA VAL A 231 12.45 4.21 10.27
C VAL A 231 12.42 3.40 11.57
N LEU A 232 11.89 2.18 11.54
CA LEU A 232 11.87 1.25 12.66
C LEU A 232 13.29 0.93 13.17
N GLU A 233 14.20 0.60 12.25
CA GLU A 233 15.59 0.32 12.57
C GLU A 233 16.33 1.56 13.10
N ARG A 234 16.06 2.73 12.53
CA ARG A 234 16.64 4.00 13.00
C ARG A 234 16.17 4.35 14.41
N LEU A 235 14.88 4.17 14.69
CA LEU A 235 14.32 4.30 16.04
C LEU A 235 15.00 3.31 16.99
N ALA A 236 15.09 2.04 16.61
CA ALA A 236 15.74 1.02 17.42
C ALA A 236 17.20 1.38 17.75
N ASN A 237 18.00 1.72 16.74
CA ASN A 237 19.41 2.07 16.89
C ASN A 237 19.61 3.30 17.77
N LYS A 238 18.78 4.35 17.58
CA LYS A 238 18.92 5.59 18.34
C LYS A 238 18.40 5.47 19.76
N LEU A 239 17.37 4.66 19.97
CA LEU A 239 16.81 4.40 21.29
C LEU A 239 17.47 3.21 21.99
N HIS A 240 18.62 2.71 21.50
CA HIS A 240 19.36 1.59 22.10
C HIS A 240 18.50 0.33 22.31
N ILE A 241 17.55 0.07 21.42
CA ILE A 241 16.72 -1.13 21.45
C ILE A 241 17.56 -2.30 20.96
N ASP A 242 17.64 -3.36 21.77
CA ASP A 242 18.30 -4.60 21.37
C ASP A 242 17.66 -5.15 20.09
N SER A 243 18.48 -5.59 19.13
CA SER A 243 17.99 -6.04 17.82
C SER A 243 17.06 -7.25 17.90
N THR A 244 17.14 -8.05 18.96
CA THR A 244 16.22 -9.15 19.25
C THR A 244 14.83 -8.69 19.69
N GLN A 245 14.68 -7.41 20.04
CA GLN A 245 13.45 -6.77 20.51
C GLN A 245 12.83 -5.81 19.48
N VAL A 246 13.21 -5.96 18.20
CA VAL A 246 12.68 -5.18 17.07
C VAL A 246 11.84 -6.08 16.17
N TYR A 247 10.52 -5.91 16.21
CA TYR A 247 9.55 -6.72 15.47
C TYR A 247 8.87 -5.92 14.36
N GLU A 248 8.65 -6.53 13.21
CA GLU A 248 7.99 -5.91 12.06
C GLU A 248 6.96 -6.88 11.47
N VAL A 249 5.72 -6.42 11.31
CA VAL A 249 4.65 -7.09 10.56
C VAL A 249 4.26 -6.18 9.40
N SER A 250 4.72 -6.49 8.19
CA SER A 250 4.44 -5.68 7.00
C SER A 250 4.37 -6.52 5.72
N ASP A 251 3.51 -6.12 4.78
CA ASP A 251 3.35 -6.79 3.49
C ASP A 251 4.38 -6.33 2.44
N SER A 252 5.16 -5.29 2.76
CA SER A 252 6.04 -4.61 1.81
C SER A 252 7.50 -4.49 2.30
N SER A 253 7.90 -5.25 3.33
CA SER A 253 9.27 -5.19 3.84
C SER A 253 10.32 -5.48 2.77
N SER A 254 11.22 -4.51 2.55
CA SER A 254 12.39 -4.65 1.68
C SER A 254 13.57 -5.34 2.38
N ARG A 255 13.60 -5.30 3.72
CA ARG A 255 14.73 -5.72 4.57
C ARG A 255 14.53 -7.09 5.20
N ARG A 256 13.28 -7.46 5.50
CA ARG A 256 12.91 -8.73 6.15
C ARG A 256 11.96 -9.48 5.23
N LYS A 257 11.77 -10.78 5.48
CA LYS A 257 10.71 -11.54 4.80
C LYS A 257 9.36 -10.87 5.12
N PRO A 258 8.60 -10.38 4.11
CA PRO A 258 7.30 -9.77 4.37
C PRO A 258 6.37 -10.74 5.10
N ILE A 259 5.65 -10.22 6.11
CA ILE A 259 4.63 -10.94 6.87
C ILE A 259 3.35 -10.12 6.72
N PRO A 260 2.32 -10.64 6.02
CA PRO A 260 1.12 -9.85 5.75
C PRO A 260 0.45 -9.47 7.08
N PRO A 261 0.13 -8.18 7.29
CA PRO A 261 -0.51 -7.69 8.52
C PRO A 261 -2.00 -8.02 8.48
N LEU A 262 -2.29 -9.32 8.56
CA LEU A 262 -3.64 -9.84 8.65
C LEU A 262 -4.18 -9.64 10.06
N LYS A 263 -5.49 -9.44 10.20
CA LYS A 263 -6.13 -9.24 11.50
C LYS A 263 -5.67 -10.25 12.57
N PRO A 264 -5.77 -11.59 12.36
CA PRO A 264 -5.36 -12.54 13.38
C PRO A 264 -3.84 -12.55 13.64
N ILE A 265 -3.01 -12.19 12.64
CA ILE A 265 -1.55 -12.07 12.82
C ILE A 265 -1.26 -10.85 13.71
N ILE A 266 -1.90 -9.71 13.44
CA ILE A 266 -1.76 -8.50 14.25
C ILE A 266 -2.22 -8.78 15.69
N GLU A 267 -3.39 -9.38 15.87
CA GLU A 267 -3.97 -9.67 17.19
C GLU A 267 -3.03 -10.54 18.03
N GLN A 268 -2.56 -11.67 17.47
CA GLN A 268 -1.66 -12.57 18.17
C GLN A 268 -0.28 -11.94 18.41
N THR A 269 0.24 -11.15 17.48
CA THR A 269 1.54 -10.50 17.63
C THR A 269 1.51 -9.45 18.74
N ILE A 270 0.50 -8.56 18.75
CA ILE A 270 0.32 -7.57 19.81
C ILE A 270 0.13 -8.28 21.15
N ALA A 271 -0.68 -9.35 21.21
CA ALA A 271 -0.89 -10.09 22.44
C ALA A 271 0.42 -10.65 23.00
N ARG A 272 1.17 -11.43 22.20
CA ARG A 272 2.47 -12.00 22.59
C ARG A 272 3.48 -10.93 22.98
N PHE A 273 3.52 -9.81 22.24
CA PHE A 273 4.40 -8.68 22.55
C PHE A 273 4.10 -8.13 23.95
N VAL A 274 2.83 -7.85 24.23
CA VAL A 274 2.37 -7.32 25.52
C VAL A 274 2.59 -8.32 26.66
N ASP A 275 2.30 -9.61 26.44
CA ASP A 275 2.41 -10.67 27.45
C ASP A 275 3.85 -10.95 27.89
N THR A 276 4.83 -10.67 27.02
CA THR A 276 6.25 -10.88 27.31
C THR A 276 6.94 -9.65 27.89
N CYS A 277 6.25 -8.51 28.00
CA CYS A 277 6.80 -7.29 28.58
C CYS A 277 6.99 -7.40 30.10
N ARG A 278 8.10 -6.85 30.58
CA ARG A 278 8.46 -6.76 32.00
C ARG A 278 8.11 -5.37 32.56
N PRO A 279 7.94 -5.20 33.87
CA PRO A 279 7.65 -3.90 34.47
C PRO A 279 8.67 -2.80 34.13
N GLN A 280 9.97 -3.12 34.03
CA GLN A 280 11.00 -2.13 33.70
C GLN A 280 11.08 -1.78 32.20
N ASP A 281 10.33 -2.45 31.33
CA ASP A 281 10.40 -2.20 29.89
C ASP A 281 9.77 -0.84 29.49
N ASN A 282 10.31 -0.22 28.44
CA ASN A 282 9.72 0.91 27.74
C ASN A 282 9.42 0.47 26.31
N VAL A 283 8.16 0.56 25.89
CA VAL A 283 7.71 -0.06 24.64
C VAL A 283 7.14 0.95 23.65
N LEU A 284 7.46 0.73 22.38
CA LEU A 284 6.88 1.42 21.23
C LEU A 284 6.07 0.43 20.41
N VAL A 285 4.80 0.75 20.13
CA VAL A 285 4.00 0.10 19.10
C VAL A 285 3.71 1.13 18.01
N LEU A 286 4.10 0.86 16.77
CA LEU A 286 3.88 1.74 15.63
C LEU A 286 2.88 1.10 14.67
N LEU A 287 1.74 1.74 14.46
CA LEU A 287 0.74 1.36 13.45
C LEU A 287 0.82 2.33 12.27
N SER A 288 1.01 1.83 11.05
CA SER A 288 0.90 2.61 9.81
C SER A 288 -0.12 2.00 8.85
N GLY A 289 -1.07 2.80 8.38
CA GLY A 289 -2.16 2.30 7.52
C GLY A 289 -3.41 3.18 7.50
N HIS A 290 -4.58 2.55 7.37
CA HIS A 290 -5.87 3.24 7.43
C HIS A 290 -6.51 3.08 8.80
N LEU A 291 -7.13 4.16 9.29
CA LEU A 291 -8.16 4.11 10.32
C LEU A 291 -9.51 4.36 9.65
N ALA A 292 -10.55 3.70 10.13
CA ALA A 292 -11.91 3.91 9.64
C ALA A 292 -12.91 3.92 10.79
N GLU A 293 -13.95 4.74 10.62
CA GLU A 293 -15.14 4.72 11.47
C GLU A 293 -16.22 3.86 10.80
N VAL A 294 -16.61 2.76 11.44
CA VAL A 294 -17.64 1.82 10.95
C VAL A 294 -18.60 1.53 12.09
N ASN A 295 -19.90 1.67 11.85
CA ASN A 295 -20.96 1.42 12.84
C ASN A 295 -20.66 2.08 14.20
N ASP A 296 -20.31 3.37 14.16
CA ASP A 296 -20.03 4.21 15.34
C ASP A 296 -18.72 3.87 16.10
N LYS A 297 -17.93 2.89 15.65
CA LYS A 297 -16.66 2.48 16.29
C LYS A 297 -15.46 2.76 15.40
N VAL A 298 -14.28 2.87 16.02
CA VAL A 298 -13.01 3.16 15.36
C VAL A 298 -12.18 1.89 15.19
N TYR A 299 -11.67 1.70 13.97
CA TYR A 299 -10.91 0.53 13.57
C TYR A 299 -9.60 0.89 12.91
N PHE A 300 -8.55 0.12 13.20
CA PHE A 300 -7.43 -0.05 12.28
C PHE A 300 -7.82 -1.05 11.20
N VAL A 301 -7.46 -0.75 9.96
CA VAL A 301 -7.78 -1.60 8.80
C VAL A 301 -6.59 -2.53 8.52
N PRO A 302 -6.74 -3.85 8.68
CA PRO A 302 -5.73 -4.84 8.29
C PRO A 302 -5.63 -4.97 6.76
N LEU A 303 -4.65 -5.73 6.26
CA LEU A 303 -4.42 -5.87 4.80
C LEU A 303 -5.66 -6.38 4.04
N GLU A 304 -6.39 -7.32 4.64
CA GLU A 304 -7.63 -7.92 4.15
C GLU A 304 -8.90 -7.18 4.59
N GLY A 305 -8.77 -6.08 5.32
CA GLY A 305 -9.89 -5.31 5.86
C GLY A 305 -10.82 -4.78 4.78
N ASP A 306 -12.11 -5.08 4.92
CA ASP A 306 -13.22 -4.60 4.10
C ASP A 306 -14.07 -3.63 4.94
N LEU A 307 -14.19 -2.38 4.50
CA LEU A 307 -14.99 -1.37 5.23
C LEU A 307 -16.49 -1.70 5.23
N GLU A 308 -16.94 -2.60 4.36
CA GLU A 308 -18.31 -3.14 4.34
C GLU A 308 -18.49 -4.34 5.30
N ASP A 309 -17.41 -4.88 5.89
CA ASP A 309 -17.44 -5.99 6.85
C ASP A 309 -16.64 -5.66 8.13
N GLU A 310 -17.35 -5.15 9.14
CA GLU A 310 -16.80 -4.80 10.47
C GLU A 310 -15.98 -5.94 11.10
N LYS A 311 -16.29 -7.22 10.81
CA LYS A 311 -15.56 -8.36 11.39
C LYS A 311 -14.15 -8.51 10.84
N SER A 312 -13.89 -8.01 9.64
CA SER A 312 -12.57 -7.99 9.02
C SER A 312 -11.63 -6.93 9.60
N LEU A 313 -12.17 -5.99 10.40
CA LEU A 313 -11.44 -4.84 10.92
C LEU A 313 -10.94 -5.07 12.35
N LEU A 314 -9.84 -4.40 12.74
CA LEU A 314 -9.25 -4.49 14.08
C LEU A 314 -9.74 -3.33 14.95
N PRO A 315 -10.53 -3.58 16.01
CA PRO A 315 -11.02 -2.49 16.87
C PRO A 315 -9.85 -1.72 17.49
N LEU A 316 -9.79 -0.41 17.30
CA LEU A 316 -8.73 0.41 17.91
C LEU A 316 -8.83 0.39 19.45
N GLN A 317 -10.06 0.32 19.96
CA GLN A 317 -10.35 0.12 21.39
C GLN A 317 -9.64 -1.13 21.94
N TRP A 318 -9.66 -2.25 21.21
CA TRP A 318 -8.97 -3.47 21.61
C TRP A 318 -7.46 -3.23 21.69
N VAL A 319 -6.86 -2.53 20.73
CA VAL A 319 -5.43 -2.16 20.77
C VAL A 319 -5.11 -1.33 22.01
N MET A 320 -5.95 -0.34 22.34
CA MET A 320 -5.78 0.47 23.56
C MET A 320 -5.85 -0.37 24.83
N GLU A 321 -6.75 -1.36 24.89
CA GLU A 321 -6.84 -2.31 26.01
C GLU A 321 -5.60 -3.21 26.12
N GLN A 322 -5.02 -3.65 24.99
CA GLN A 322 -3.73 -4.35 24.98
C GLN A 322 -2.59 -3.45 25.50
N MET A 323 -2.57 -2.17 25.14
CA MET A 323 -1.58 -1.24 25.68
C MET A 323 -1.81 -1.00 27.19
N ALA A 324 -3.05 -0.89 27.64
CA ALA A 324 -3.38 -0.69 29.05
C ALA A 324 -2.90 -1.86 29.93
N ARG A 325 -3.14 -3.11 29.49
CA ARG A 325 -2.74 -4.34 30.23
C ARG A 325 -1.24 -4.59 30.25
N CYS A 326 -0.47 -3.99 29.35
CA CYS A 326 0.97 -4.16 29.29
C CYS A 326 1.67 -3.72 30.59
N GLN A 327 2.61 -4.53 31.07
CA GLN A 327 3.28 -4.27 32.35
C GLN A 327 4.37 -3.20 32.26
N ALA A 328 4.89 -2.94 31.06
CA ALA A 328 5.91 -1.93 30.78
C ALA A 328 5.62 -0.58 31.48
N GLN A 329 6.66 0.04 32.04
CA GLN A 329 6.55 1.33 32.74
C GLN A 329 6.18 2.46 31.79
N GLN A 330 6.70 2.44 30.56
CA GLN A 330 6.33 3.38 29.49
C GLN A 330 5.78 2.64 28.28
N LYS A 331 4.71 3.20 27.71
CA LYS A 331 3.98 2.59 26.59
C LYS A 331 3.59 3.69 25.64
N VAL A 332 4.14 3.65 24.44
CA VAL A 332 3.83 4.64 23.41
C VAL A 332 3.25 3.91 22.21
N LEU A 333 2.05 4.32 21.81
CA LEU A 333 1.41 3.91 20.58
C LEU A 333 1.56 5.04 19.55
N ILE A 334 2.37 4.83 18.52
CA ILE A 334 2.50 5.75 17.38
C ILE A 334 1.50 5.31 16.31
N VAL A 335 0.71 6.25 15.80
CA VAL A 335 -0.35 5.99 14.83
C VAL A 335 -0.16 6.89 13.60
N ASP A 336 0.40 6.32 12.55
CA ASP A 336 0.52 6.95 11.23
C ASP A 336 -0.62 6.50 10.31
N ALA A 337 -1.78 7.15 10.47
CA ALA A 337 -3.01 6.77 9.79
C ALA A 337 -3.69 7.93 9.05
N CYS A 338 -4.79 7.62 8.36
CA CYS A 338 -5.48 8.54 7.45
C CYS A 338 -4.57 8.98 6.30
N ARG A 339 -3.85 8.01 5.72
CA ARG A 339 -2.82 8.25 4.70
C ARG A 339 -3.41 8.66 3.36
N TYR A 340 -2.84 9.68 2.74
CA TYR A 340 -3.31 10.21 1.46
C TYR A 340 -2.17 10.76 0.59
N ASP A 341 -2.05 10.24 -0.62
CA ASP A 341 -1.21 10.79 -1.69
C ASP A 341 -2.07 11.64 -2.64
N PRO A 342 -1.85 12.97 -2.73
CA PRO A 342 -2.61 13.85 -3.63
C PRO A 342 -2.47 13.49 -5.11
N ALA A 343 -1.29 13.04 -5.52
CA ALA A 343 -0.98 12.63 -6.88
C ALA A 343 -1.63 11.28 -7.22
N ARG A 344 -1.87 10.41 -6.23
CA ARG A 344 -2.64 9.15 -6.38
C ARG A 344 -4.14 9.35 -6.37
N GLY A 345 -4.62 10.14 -5.42
CA GLY A 345 -6.04 10.27 -5.13
C GLY A 345 -6.63 8.96 -4.58
N PHE A 346 -7.87 8.67 -4.97
CA PHE A 346 -8.63 7.53 -4.44
C PHE A 346 -8.82 6.46 -5.51
N GLU A 347 -7.92 5.49 -5.58
CA GLU A 347 -8.06 4.30 -6.42
C GLU A 347 -9.12 3.34 -5.88
N ARG A 348 -9.24 3.27 -4.55
CA ARG A 348 -10.28 2.53 -3.82
C ARG A 348 -10.79 3.35 -2.65
N GLN A 349 -11.80 2.84 -1.95
CA GLN A 349 -12.27 3.43 -0.71
C GLN A 349 -11.15 3.56 0.34
N SER A 350 -11.28 4.52 1.26
CA SER A 350 -10.39 4.70 2.40
C SER A 350 -11.20 5.27 3.57
N GLY A 351 -10.62 5.29 4.76
CA GLY A 351 -11.22 5.98 5.90
C GLY A 351 -11.29 7.50 5.75
N GLY A 352 -10.59 8.08 4.77
CA GLY A 352 -10.56 9.51 4.53
C GLY A 352 -9.73 10.27 5.58
N LYS A 353 -10.05 11.56 5.74
CA LYS A 353 -9.48 12.42 6.78
C LYS A 353 -9.85 11.87 8.16
N MET A 354 -9.03 12.17 9.16
CA MET A 354 -9.33 11.79 10.54
C MET A 354 -10.68 12.36 10.98
N SER A 355 -11.60 11.51 11.45
CA SER A 355 -12.86 11.97 12.02
C SER A 355 -12.67 12.47 13.45
N ALA A 356 -13.58 13.32 13.92
CA ALA A 356 -13.56 13.83 15.29
C ALA A 356 -13.60 12.70 16.32
N LYS A 357 -14.27 11.58 16.00
CA LYS A 357 -14.32 10.41 16.86
C LYS A 357 -12.98 9.68 16.90
N VAL A 358 -12.34 9.50 15.75
CA VAL A 358 -10.98 8.91 15.69
C VAL A 358 -10.03 9.73 16.54
N GLU A 359 -10.03 11.06 16.36
CA GLU A 359 -9.18 11.95 17.14
C GLU A 359 -9.48 11.84 18.64
N LYS A 360 -10.76 11.83 19.04
CA LYS A 360 -11.16 11.68 20.44
C LYS A 360 -10.60 10.41 21.07
N VAL A 361 -10.75 9.26 20.40
CA VAL A 361 -10.21 7.97 20.89
C VAL A 361 -8.69 8.02 21.06
N LEU A 362 -7.98 8.71 20.17
CA LEU A 362 -6.52 8.86 20.23
C LEU A 362 -6.06 9.89 21.28
N LYS A 363 -6.87 10.92 21.59
CA LYS A 363 -6.58 11.94 22.61
C LYS A 363 -6.96 11.52 24.03
N GLU A 364 -7.82 10.52 24.18
CA GLU A 364 -8.26 9.97 25.46
C GLU A 364 -7.74 8.53 25.68
N PRO A 365 -6.41 8.29 25.61
CA PRO A 365 -5.89 6.95 25.83
C PRO A 365 -6.05 6.48 27.29
N PRO A 366 -6.02 5.17 27.55
CA PRO A 366 -6.01 4.64 28.91
C PRO A 366 -4.88 5.20 29.76
N ALA A 367 -5.08 5.27 31.09
CA ALA A 367 -4.07 5.76 32.01
C ALA A 367 -2.73 5.00 31.88
N GLY A 368 -1.62 5.74 31.83
CA GLY A 368 -0.28 5.17 31.65
C GLY A 368 0.04 4.74 30.20
N VAL A 369 -0.80 5.11 29.22
CA VAL A 369 -0.55 4.94 27.79
C VAL A 369 -0.37 6.32 27.15
N GLN A 370 0.67 6.47 26.33
CA GLN A 370 0.90 7.63 25.49
C GLN A 370 0.53 7.28 24.04
N VAL A 371 -0.15 8.19 23.34
CA VAL A 371 -0.51 8.03 21.93
C VAL A 371 0.06 9.19 21.13
N TRP A 372 0.75 8.88 20.05
CA TRP A 372 1.31 9.86 19.13
C TRP A 372 0.72 9.67 17.73
N SER A 373 -0.22 10.54 17.36
CA SER A 373 -0.91 10.51 16.06
C SER A 373 -0.24 11.40 15.03
N ALA A 374 -0.21 10.97 13.77
CA ALA A 374 0.40 11.68 12.63
C ALA A 374 -0.42 12.87 12.11
N CYS A 375 -1.72 12.94 12.40
CA CYS A 375 -2.59 14.06 12.02
C CYS A 375 -3.73 14.27 13.05
N SER A 376 -4.45 15.37 12.89
CA SER A 376 -5.60 15.77 13.74
C SER A 376 -6.93 15.70 12.97
N ASN A 377 -8.04 15.99 13.64
CA ASN A 377 -9.38 15.96 13.02
C ASN A 377 -9.47 16.83 11.74
N ASP A 378 -10.16 16.30 10.73
CA ASP A 378 -10.30 16.89 9.39
C ASP A 378 -8.97 17.09 8.63
N GLU A 379 -7.94 16.31 8.96
CA GLU A 379 -6.65 16.30 8.27
C GLU A 379 -6.30 14.91 7.73
N TYR A 380 -5.40 14.87 6.75
CA TYR A 380 -4.74 13.65 6.29
C TYR A 380 -3.33 13.53 6.91
N SER A 381 -2.80 12.31 6.98
CA SER A 381 -1.36 12.08 7.02
C SER A 381 -0.86 11.97 5.58
N TYR A 382 -0.11 12.95 5.08
CA TYR A 382 0.30 12.97 3.68
C TYR A 382 1.41 11.97 3.39
N GLU A 383 1.36 11.40 2.19
CA GLU A 383 2.40 10.55 1.65
C GLU A 383 2.68 10.88 0.18
N PHE A 384 3.82 10.43 -0.32
CA PHE A 384 4.22 10.64 -1.71
C PHE A 384 4.83 9.36 -2.29
N ASP A 385 4.28 8.89 -3.41
CA ASP A 385 4.86 7.77 -4.17
C ASP A 385 6.21 8.13 -4.79
N ASP A 386 6.34 9.38 -5.25
CA ASP A 386 7.60 9.94 -5.75
C ASP A 386 8.28 10.79 -4.70
N PHE A 387 9.55 11.13 -4.96
CA PHE A 387 10.27 12.06 -4.10
C PHE A 387 9.68 13.46 -4.15
N ALA A 388 9.23 13.92 -2.99
CA ALA A 388 8.91 15.32 -2.75
C ALA A 388 10.09 15.98 -2.03
N GLN A 389 10.62 17.06 -2.61
CA GLN A 389 11.71 17.84 -2.02
C GLN A 389 11.17 19.11 -1.38
N PHE A 390 11.53 19.36 -0.12
CA PHE A 390 11.26 20.62 0.56
C PHE A 390 12.47 21.01 1.41
N ASP A 391 13.09 22.16 1.14
CA ASP A 391 14.31 22.57 1.84
C ASP A 391 15.38 21.45 1.77
N THR A 392 15.82 20.91 2.90
CA THR A 392 16.77 19.78 2.99
C THR A 392 16.08 18.41 3.10
N PHE A 393 14.75 18.38 3.13
CA PHE A 393 13.95 17.16 3.26
C PHE A 393 13.64 16.56 1.90
N SER A 394 13.97 15.28 1.75
CA SER A 394 13.59 14.42 0.63
C SER A 394 12.64 13.37 1.18
N ILE A 395 11.40 13.40 0.73
CA ILE A 395 10.30 12.66 1.34
C ILE A 395 9.75 11.69 0.31
N LYS A 396 9.66 10.42 0.71
CA LYS A 396 8.99 9.35 -0.03
C LYS A 396 8.27 8.44 0.95
N GLY A 397 7.04 8.06 0.62
CA GLY A 397 6.11 7.45 1.58
C GLY A 397 5.56 8.47 2.57
N SER A 398 5.30 8.03 3.80
CA SER A 398 4.69 8.86 4.86
C SER A 398 5.59 10.03 5.23
N LEU A 399 5.07 11.26 5.09
CA LEU A 399 5.78 12.48 5.47
C LEU A 399 6.09 12.49 6.96
N PHE A 400 5.12 12.09 7.80
CA PHE A 400 5.30 12.01 9.25
C PHE A 400 6.42 11.05 9.64
N LEU A 401 6.44 9.84 9.08
CA LEU A 401 7.50 8.86 9.38
C LEU A 401 8.88 9.32 8.89
N ASN A 402 8.94 10.01 7.75
CA ASN A 402 10.19 10.61 7.27
C ASN A 402 10.75 11.62 8.29
N MET A 403 9.91 12.38 9.01
CA MET A 403 10.39 13.35 9.99
C MET A 403 11.14 12.71 11.17
N PHE A 404 10.85 11.45 11.53
CA PHE A 404 11.66 10.72 12.50
C PHE A 404 13.09 10.51 12.00
N PHE A 405 13.26 10.19 10.71
CA PHE A 405 14.58 9.97 10.12
C PHE A 405 15.46 11.23 10.25
N TYR A 406 14.90 12.40 9.97
CA TYR A 406 15.62 13.67 10.05
C TYR A 406 15.86 14.12 11.49
N THR A 407 14.84 14.04 12.35
CA THR A 407 14.96 14.41 13.76
C THR A 407 16.01 13.57 14.47
N LEU A 408 16.00 12.26 14.25
CA LEU A 408 16.97 11.34 14.84
C LEU A 408 18.39 11.49 14.27
N GLY A 409 18.54 12.13 13.11
CA GLY A 409 19.84 12.48 12.53
C GLY A 409 20.55 13.63 13.23
N GLN A 410 19.81 14.52 13.87
CA GLN A 410 20.36 15.67 14.60
C GLN A 410 20.89 15.30 16.00
N GLY A 411 20.77 14.02 16.37
CA GLY A 411 21.10 13.52 17.70
C GLY A 411 19.91 13.62 18.65
N ILE A 412 19.84 12.67 19.58
CA ILE A 412 18.95 12.73 20.73
C ILE A 412 19.80 12.85 21.98
N ALA A 413 19.23 13.35 23.08
CA ALA A 413 19.94 13.46 24.35
C ALA A 413 20.57 12.11 24.74
N ILE A 414 21.75 12.18 25.38
CA ILE A 414 22.43 10.99 25.91
C ILE A 414 21.49 10.34 26.92
N GLN A 415 21.21 9.06 26.74
CA GLN A 415 20.28 8.30 27.57
C GLN A 415 21.01 7.28 28.43
N LYS A 416 20.55 7.15 29.67
CA LYS A 416 20.87 6.06 30.59
C LYS A 416 19.85 4.94 30.44
N GLU A 417 20.21 3.75 30.89
CA GLU A 417 19.39 2.53 30.79
C GLU A 417 18.03 2.70 31.49
N SER A 418 18.01 3.46 32.59
CA SER A 418 16.80 3.79 33.35
C SER A 418 15.94 4.88 32.73
N ASP A 419 16.44 5.61 31.72
CA ASP A 419 15.72 6.76 31.16
C ASP A 419 14.53 6.30 30.32
N PRO A 420 13.39 7.01 30.42
CA PRO A 420 12.28 6.73 29.53
C PRO A 420 12.68 7.11 28.09
N ILE A 421 11.92 6.62 27.13
CA ILE A 421 11.97 7.12 25.75
C ILE A 421 11.57 8.59 25.77
N PRO A 422 12.39 9.51 25.19
CA PRO A 422 12.18 10.95 25.26
C PRO A 422 11.11 11.41 24.24
N VAL A 423 9.90 10.87 24.38
CA VAL A 423 8.82 11.06 23.40
C VAL A 423 8.37 12.51 23.29
N GLU A 424 8.39 13.27 24.38
CA GLU A 424 7.97 14.67 24.41
C GLU A 424 8.89 15.57 23.57
N SER A 425 10.21 15.40 23.71
CA SER A 425 11.19 16.19 22.94
C SER A 425 11.25 15.77 21.48
N MET A 426 11.11 14.47 21.21
CA MET A 426 10.97 13.95 19.84
C MET A 426 9.69 14.51 19.19
N ALA A 427 8.56 14.48 19.90
CA ALA A 427 7.28 14.97 19.40
C ALA A 427 7.28 16.47 19.13
N ALA A 428 7.89 17.28 20.00
CA ALA A 428 8.03 18.71 19.76
C ALA A 428 8.68 19.01 18.40
N LYS A 429 9.75 18.28 18.04
CA LYS A 429 10.48 18.50 16.78
C LYS A 429 9.77 17.89 15.58
N VAL A 430 9.38 16.62 15.66
CA VAL A 430 8.70 15.92 14.56
C VAL A 430 7.37 16.57 14.22
N ASN A 431 6.59 17.01 15.21
CA ASN A 431 5.30 17.67 14.96
C ASN A 431 5.51 19.03 14.27
N ALA A 432 6.45 19.84 14.76
CA ALA A 432 6.77 21.13 14.16
C ALA A 432 7.27 21.01 12.71
N ASP A 433 8.16 20.05 12.44
CA ASP A 433 8.64 19.80 11.09
C ASP A 433 7.54 19.27 10.18
N THR A 434 6.70 18.35 10.65
CA THR A 434 5.56 17.82 9.88
C THR A 434 4.63 18.96 9.44
N THR A 435 4.19 19.80 10.38
CA THR A 435 3.30 20.93 10.07
C THR A 435 3.96 21.92 9.10
N ARG A 436 5.25 22.22 9.30
CA ARG A 436 6.00 23.13 8.41
C ARG A 436 6.10 22.59 6.98
N VAL A 437 6.48 21.32 6.84
CA VAL A 437 6.71 20.69 5.54
C VAL A 437 5.40 20.54 4.77
N VAL A 438 4.31 20.11 5.42
CA VAL A 438 3.00 19.99 4.75
C VAL A 438 2.51 21.35 4.25
N LYS A 439 2.69 22.41 5.03
CA LYS A 439 2.35 23.76 4.59
C LYS A 439 3.13 24.18 3.35
N GLY A 440 4.38 23.75 3.23
CA GLY A 440 5.27 24.09 2.11
C GLY A 440 5.17 23.19 0.87
N LEU A 441 4.76 21.92 1.02
CA LEU A 441 4.63 20.97 -0.09
C LEU A 441 3.22 20.84 -0.63
N VAL A 442 2.24 20.85 0.27
CA VAL A 442 0.83 20.58 -0.06
C VAL A 442 -0.03 21.83 0.08
N ASN A 443 0.44 22.82 0.86
CA ASN A 443 -0.34 24.00 1.25
C ASN A 443 -1.64 23.66 1.98
N ASP A 444 -1.64 22.57 2.75
CA ASP A 444 -2.76 22.11 3.57
C ASP A 444 -2.31 21.92 5.03
N LYS A 445 -3.10 21.23 5.84
CA LYS A 445 -2.82 20.95 7.25
C LYS A 445 -2.50 19.49 7.49
N GLN A 446 -1.47 19.27 8.29
CA GLN A 446 -1.20 18.04 9.00
C GLN A 446 -0.54 18.43 10.34
N THR A 447 -1.24 18.11 11.41
CA THR A 447 -0.89 18.51 12.76
C THR A 447 -0.80 17.25 13.61
N PRO A 448 0.39 16.64 13.74
CA PRO A 448 0.56 15.53 14.65
C PRO A 448 0.37 15.99 16.11
N PHE A 449 -0.06 15.07 16.97
CA PHE A 449 -0.22 15.35 18.40
C PHE A 449 0.24 14.17 19.26
N LEU A 450 0.71 14.50 20.46
CA LEU A 450 1.01 13.55 21.53
C LEU A 450 -0.06 13.72 22.62
N ALA A 451 -0.65 12.61 23.06
CA ALA A 451 -1.66 12.57 24.11
C ALA A 451 -1.37 11.46 25.13
N GLY A 452 -2.01 11.56 26.29
CA GLY A 452 -1.79 10.65 27.41
C GLY A 452 -0.49 10.93 28.17
N THR A 453 -0.24 10.11 29.19
CA THR A 453 0.92 10.26 30.08
C THR A 453 1.52 8.90 30.41
N MET A 454 2.84 8.87 30.62
CA MET A 454 3.52 7.72 31.20
C MET A 454 3.01 7.46 32.63
N ARG A 455 3.10 6.21 33.09
CA ARG A 455 2.88 5.89 34.50
C ARG A 455 3.87 6.69 35.37
N GLN A 456 3.36 7.32 36.42
CA GLN A 456 4.19 8.13 37.32
C GLN A 456 5.13 7.28 38.18
N GLU A 457 4.68 6.10 38.60
CA GLU A 457 5.48 5.16 39.36
C GLU A 457 6.57 4.56 38.47
N ARG A 458 7.83 4.83 38.82
CA ARG A 458 9.01 4.36 38.09
C ARG A 458 9.47 3.04 38.69
N VAL A 459 9.66 2.06 37.82
CA VAL A 459 10.29 0.78 38.19
C VAL A 459 11.80 0.97 38.17
N PRO A 460 12.53 0.70 39.27
CA PRO A 460 13.99 0.72 39.28
C PRO A 460 14.56 -0.23 38.22
N TYR A 461 15.61 0.22 37.53
CA TYR A 461 16.29 -0.61 36.53
C TYR A 461 17.06 -1.73 37.23
N ASP A 462 16.81 -2.96 36.80
CA ASP A 462 17.52 -4.17 37.23
C ASP A 462 18.34 -4.73 36.04
N PRO A 463 19.68 -4.57 36.06
CA PRO A 463 20.56 -5.06 35.00
C PRO A 463 20.72 -6.60 34.97
N GLU A 464 20.42 -7.28 36.09
CA GLU A 464 20.54 -8.74 36.21
C GLU A 464 19.29 -9.46 35.69
N GLN A 465 18.16 -8.76 35.60
CA GLN A 465 16.95 -9.33 35.02
C GLN A 465 17.15 -9.64 33.53
N ALA A 466 16.97 -10.92 33.17
CA ALA A 466 17.04 -11.38 31.79
C ALA A 466 16.13 -10.56 30.86
N VAL A 467 16.62 -10.26 29.65
CA VAL A 467 15.86 -9.52 28.62
C VAL A 467 14.52 -10.19 28.34
N ALA A 468 13.51 -9.40 27.96
CA ALA A 468 12.18 -9.91 27.66
C ALA A 468 12.24 -11.05 26.63
N ALA A 469 11.41 -12.07 26.83
CA ALA A 469 11.35 -13.22 25.94
C ALA A 469 11.05 -12.78 24.50
N LYS A 470 11.75 -13.38 23.53
CA LYS A 470 11.48 -13.14 22.12
C LYS A 470 10.08 -13.65 21.78
N ILE A 471 9.36 -12.93 20.92
CA ILE A 471 8.08 -13.40 20.38
C ILE A 471 8.25 -13.97 18.98
N ASP A 472 7.49 -15.01 18.69
CA ASP A 472 7.29 -15.51 17.33
C ASP A 472 6.09 -14.80 16.70
N ILE A 473 6.26 -14.30 15.49
CA ILE A 473 5.19 -13.74 14.68
C ILE A 473 4.53 -14.90 13.93
N PRO A 474 3.21 -15.14 14.10
CA PRO A 474 2.58 -16.29 13.49
C PRO A 474 2.48 -16.13 11.97
N THR A 475 2.52 -17.26 11.27
CA THR A 475 2.35 -17.34 9.82
C THR A 475 0.86 -17.40 9.45
N PRO A 476 0.49 -17.05 8.20
CA PRO A 476 -0.88 -17.28 7.72
C PRO A 476 -1.36 -18.72 7.93
N ALA A 477 -0.51 -19.72 7.67
CA ALA A 477 -0.88 -21.13 7.86
C ALA A 477 -1.25 -21.46 9.32
N GLU A 478 -0.50 -20.89 10.29
CA GLU A 478 -0.74 -21.11 11.72
C GLU A 478 -2.02 -20.44 12.22
N VAL A 479 -2.35 -19.24 11.72
CA VAL A 479 -3.50 -18.47 12.24
C VAL A 479 -4.84 -18.91 11.67
N PHE A 480 -4.88 -19.38 10.41
CA PHE A 480 -6.14 -19.77 9.79
C PHE A 480 -6.47 -21.25 10.02
N GLY A 481 -5.46 -22.12 10.15
CA GLY A 481 -5.64 -23.55 10.40
C GLY A 481 -6.55 -24.28 9.38
N GLY A 482 -6.75 -25.58 9.60
CA GLY A 482 -7.80 -26.36 8.90
C GLY A 482 -7.44 -26.91 7.50
N ASN A 483 -8.48 -27.43 6.84
CA ASN A 483 -8.41 -28.03 5.50
C ASN A 483 -8.38 -26.92 4.43
N LEU A 484 -7.22 -26.26 4.30
CA LEU A 484 -7.00 -25.21 3.30
C LEU A 484 -6.75 -25.82 1.91
N ALA A 485 -7.22 -25.13 0.88
CA ALA A 485 -6.86 -25.46 -0.49
C ALA A 485 -5.34 -25.27 -0.68
N PRO A 486 -4.65 -26.16 -1.43
CA PRO A 486 -3.23 -25.98 -1.71
C PRO A 486 -2.95 -24.64 -2.40
N ALA A 487 -1.98 -23.88 -1.90
CA ALA A 487 -1.66 -22.56 -2.46
C ALA A 487 -1.32 -22.62 -3.96
N ALA A 488 -0.63 -23.69 -4.40
CA ALA A 488 -0.29 -23.90 -5.80
C ALA A 488 -1.52 -24.05 -6.71
N ASP A 489 -2.60 -24.66 -6.22
CA ASP A 489 -3.84 -24.84 -6.99
C ASP A 489 -4.60 -23.52 -7.11
N VAL A 490 -4.65 -22.74 -6.02
CA VAL A 490 -5.21 -21.39 -6.02
C VAL A 490 -4.42 -20.48 -6.95
N GLN A 491 -3.08 -20.54 -6.93
CA GLN A 491 -2.23 -19.77 -7.84
C GLN A 491 -2.48 -20.11 -9.31
N LYS A 492 -2.58 -21.39 -9.67
CA LYS A 492 -2.88 -21.82 -11.05
C LYS A 492 -4.23 -21.29 -11.52
N LEU A 493 -5.24 -21.36 -10.65
CA LEU A 493 -6.58 -20.84 -10.92
C LEU A 493 -6.59 -19.32 -11.10
N LEU A 494 -5.88 -18.59 -10.24
CA LEU A 494 -5.73 -17.14 -10.39
C LEU A 494 -4.97 -16.76 -11.67
N ALA A 495 -3.94 -17.52 -12.04
CA ALA A 495 -3.19 -17.32 -13.28
C ALA A 495 -4.04 -17.57 -14.53
N GLU A 496 -5.02 -18.47 -14.48
CA GLU A 496 -5.96 -18.69 -15.60
C GLU A 496 -6.80 -17.44 -15.88
N ILE A 497 -7.29 -16.77 -14.83
CA ILE A 497 -8.15 -15.58 -14.95
C ILE A 497 -7.42 -14.25 -14.88
N ASP A 498 -6.08 -14.29 -14.75
CA ASP A 498 -5.29 -13.08 -14.61
C ASP A 498 -5.45 -12.21 -15.85
N VAL A 499 -5.97 -11.02 -15.65
CA VAL A 499 -6.08 -9.99 -16.68
C VAL A 499 -5.33 -8.76 -16.18
N PRO A 500 -4.75 -7.95 -17.07
CA PRO A 500 -4.07 -6.73 -16.64
C PRO A 500 -4.93 -5.87 -15.69
N PRO A 501 -4.31 -5.09 -14.78
CA PRO A 501 -5.07 -4.14 -14.00
C PRO A 501 -5.72 -3.09 -14.90
N ILE A 502 -6.86 -2.52 -14.48
CA ILE A 502 -7.54 -1.46 -15.23
C ILE A 502 -6.68 -0.19 -15.28
N LYS A 503 -5.99 0.11 -14.17
CA LYS A 503 -5.07 1.23 -14.01
C LYS A 503 -3.64 0.70 -13.99
N GLN A 504 -2.68 1.50 -14.45
CA GLN A 504 -1.28 1.11 -14.31
C GLN A 504 -0.89 1.09 -12.82
N ALA A 505 -0.09 0.09 -12.45
CA ALA A 505 0.45 0.01 -11.09
C ALA A 505 1.60 1.02 -10.95
N ARG A 506 1.65 1.69 -9.81
CA ARG A 506 2.75 2.61 -9.48
C ARG A 506 3.99 1.84 -9.05
N ASN A 507 5.15 2.48 -9.12
CA ASN A 507 6.42 1.87 -8.72
C ASN A 507 6.49 1.52 -7.22
N SER A 508 5.75 2.27 -6.39
CA SER A 508 5.58 2.04 -4.96
C SER A 508 4.57 0.93 -4.64
N ASP A 509 3.79 0.45 -5.61
CA ASP A 509 2.82 -0.62 -5.38
C ASP A 509 3.56 -1.95 -5.21
N ALA A 510 3.36 -2.61 -4.06
CA ALA A 510 3.76 -3.99 -3.91
C ALA A 510 2.75 -4.92 -4.60
N VAL A 511 3.27 -6.03 -5.13
CA VAL A 511 2.46 -7.04 -5.81
C VAL A 511 1.65 -7.81 -4.77
N VAL A 512 0.33 -7.63 -4.81
CA VAL A 512 -0.60 -8.41 -3.96
C VAL A 512 -0.55 -9.87 -4.39
N LYS A 513 -0.04 -10.74 -3.51
CA LYS A 513 -0.12 -12.19 -3.67
C LYS A 513 -1.37 -12.72 -2.99
N PHE A 514 -2.48 -12.80 -3.73
CA PHE A 514 -3.79 -13.17 -3.17
C PHE A 514 -3.77 -14.51 -2.42
N ASP A 515 -2.99 -15.47 -2.90
CA ASP A 515 -2.76 -16.78 -2.29
C ASP A 515 -2.03 -16.72 -0.94
N ALA A 516 -1.26 -15.65 -0.69
CA ALA A 516 -0.55 -15.43 0.56
C ALA A 516 -1.33 -14.56 1.56
N VAL A 517 -2.41 -13.90 1.13
CA VAL A 517 -3.16 -12.92 1.91
C VAL A 517 -4.50 -13.50 2.42
N VAL A 518 -5.17 -14.35 1.64
CA VAL A 518 -6.44 -14.96 2.04
C VAL A 518 -6.37 -16.47 1.80
N PRO A 519 -6.38 -17.30 2.84
CA PRO A 519 -6.50 -18.74 2.64
C PRO A 519 -7.95 -19.11 2.31
N PHE A 520 -8.11 -20.04 1.37
CA PHE A 520 -9.41 -20.54 0.95
C PHE A 520 -9.59 -21.96 1.46
N SER A 521 -10.78 -22.31 1.95
CA SER A 521 -11.05 -23.69 2.38
C SER A 521 -11.11 -24.63 1.18
N ALA A 522 -10.55 -25.83 1.32
CA ALA A 522 -10.64 -26.85 0.28
C ALA A 522 -12.11 -27.19 -0.04
N ASP A 523 -13.00 -27.15 0.96
CA ASP A 523 -14.43 -27.37 0.78
C ASP A 523 -15.10 -26.32 -0.12
N ALA A 524 -14.75 -25.03 0.03
CA ALA A 524 -15.26 -23.98 -0.85
C ALA A 524 -14.75 -24.15 -2.29
N MET A 525 -13.53 -24.67 -2.46
CA MET A 525 -12.90 -24.86 -3.77
C MET A 525 -13.35 -26.12 -4.51
N LYS A 526 -13.93 -27.13 -3.84
CA LYS A 526 -14.38 -28.40 -4.47
C LYS A 526 -15.27 -28.20 -5.70
N ALA A 527 -16.21 -27.25 -5.63
CA ALA A 527 -17.15 -26.99 -6.71
C ALA A 527 -16.52 -26.24 -7.91
N TYR A 528 -15.28 -25.80 -7.77
CA TYR A 528 -14.50 -25.04 -8.76
C TYR A 528 -13.28 -25.82 -9.24
N ALA A 529 -13.24 -27.13 -8.98
CA ALA A 529 -12.18 -28.00 -9.47
C ALA A 529 -12.06 -27.91 -11.00
N ASP A 530 -10.85 -28.11 -11.49
CA ASP A 530 -10.60 -28.31 -12.92
C ASP A 530 -11.37 -29.54 -13.41
N ASP A 531 -12.08 -29.41 -14.53
CA ASP A 531 -12.81 -30.50 -15.17
C ASP A 531 -11.99 -31.22 -16.26
N GLY A 532 -10.72 -30.84 -16.41
CA GLY A 532 -9.76 -31.50 -17.30
C GLY A 532 -9.81 -31.02 -18.75
N VAL A 533 -10.67 -30.04 -19.09
CA VAL A 533 -10.76 -29.49 -20.44
C VAL A 533 -9.69 -28.42 -20.63
N SER A 534 -8.71 -28.67 -21.50
CA SER A 534 -7.60 -27.73 -21.74
C SER A 534 -8.04 -26.50 -22.56
N ILE A 535 -7.28 -25.41 -22.45
CA ILE A 535 -7.49 -24.19 -23.24
C ILE A 535 -7.39 -24.48 -24.74
N GLU A 536 -6.47 -25.36 -25.17
CA GLU A 536 -6.32 -25.77 -26.56
C GLU A 536 -7.56 -26.52 -27.08
N GLU A 537 -8.16 -27.38 -26.25
CA GLU A 537 -9.39 -28.08 -26.62
C GLU A 537 -10.59 -27.12 -26.74
N ILE A 538 -10.70 -26.16 -25.82
CA ILE A 538 -11.71 -25.09 -25.89
C ILE A 538 -11.58 -24.31 -27.20
N LYS A 539 -10.35 -23.93 -27.58
CA LYS A 539 -10.08 -23.17 -28.81
C LYS A 539 -10.34 -23.96 -30.08
N LYS A 540 -10.12 -25.27 -30.08
CA LYS A 540 -10.41 -26.15 -31.23
C LYS A 540 -11.91 -26.42 -31.41
N ASN A 541 -12.70 -26.31 -30.35
CA ASN A 541 -14.13 -26.66 -30.36
C ASN A 541 -15.02 -25.51 -29.82
N PRO A 542 -15.03 -24.33 -30.47
CA PRO A 542 -15.75 -23.16 -29.97
C PRO A 542 -17.26 -23.38 -29.89
N GLU A 543 -17.85 -24.18 -30.78
CA GLU A 543 -19.30 -24.50 -30.75
C GLU A 543 -19.69 -25.40 -29.58
N LYS A 544 -18.75 -26.24 -29.11
CA LYS A 544 -18.95 -27.13 -27.95
C LYS A 544 -18.77 -26.37 -26.62
N TYR A 545 -17.92 -25.34 -26.61
CA TYR A 545 -17.58 -24.55 -25.43
C TYR A 545 -17.72 -23.04 -25.68
N PRO A 546 -18.90 -22.55 -26.11
CA PRO A 546 -19.05 -21.17 -26.58
C PRO A 546 -18.70 -20.14 -25.51
N LEU A 547 -19.17 -20.35 -24.27
CA LEU A 547 -18.87 -19.50 -23.13
C LEU A 547 -17.38 -19.50 -22.80
N ARG A 548 -16.75 -20.68 -22.66
CA ARG A 548 -15.33 -20.80 -22.32
C ARG A 548 -14.45 -20.20 -23.40
N PHE A 549 -14.79 -20.42 -24.66
CA PHE A 549 -14.07 -19.84 -25.81
C PHE A 549 -14.10 -18.31 -25.77
N ALA A 550 -15.28 -17.72 -25.54
CA ALA A 550 -15.41 -16.28 -25.41
C ALA A 550 -14.60 -15.73 -24.23
N THR A 551 -14.63 -16.41 -23.08
CA THR A 551 -13.81 -16.06 -21.90
C THR A 551 -12.32 -16.10 -22.20
N VAL A 552 -11.81 -17.23 -22.73
CA VAL A 552 -10.40 -17.41 -23.08
C VAL A 552 -9.95 -16.34 -24.08
N LYS A 553 -10.72 -16.15 -25.15
CA LYS A 553 -10.41 -15.15 -26.19
C LYS A 553 -10.34 -13.74 -25.60
N ALA A 554 -11.27 -13.38 -24.73
CA ALA A 554 -11.25 -12.08 -24.07
C ALA A 554 -10.05 -11.92 -23.14
N ILE A 555 -9.67 -12.94 -22.37
CA ILE A 555 -8.46 -12.91 -21.52
C ILE A 555 -7.20 -12.74 -22.38
N GLU A 556 -7.04 -13.53 -23.44
CA GLU A 556 -5.90 -13.45 -24.36
C GLU A 556 -5.79 -12.06 -25.00
N GLU A 557 -6.90 -11.52 -25.52
CA GLU A 557 -6.93 -10.17 -26.13
C GLU A 557 -6.62 -9.07 -25.10
N LEU A 558 -7.15 -9.15 -23.88
CA LEU A 558 -6.81 -8.21 -22.81
C LEU A 558 -5.32 -8.25 -22.44
N ARG A 559 -4.71 -9.45 -22.40
CA ARG A 559 -3.26 -9.62 -22.16
C ARG A 559 -2.44 -9.05 -23.31
N MET A 560 -2.82 -9.32 -24.56
CA MET A 560 -2.17 -8.77 -25.75
C MET A 560 -2.29 -7.24 -25.82
N LEU A 561 -3.40 -6.66 -25.37
CA LEU A 561 -3.54 -5.21 -25.29
C LEU A 561 -2.48 -4.60 -24.39
N LYS A 562 -2.22 -5.17 -23.20
CA LYS A 562 -1.18 -4.69 -22.28
C LYS A 562 0.22 -4.73 -22.92
N GLU A 563 0.55 -5.81 -23.62
CA GLU A 563 1.85 -5.92 -24.31
C GLU A 563 2.01 -4.85 -25.37
N LYS A 564 0.93 -4.58 -26.13
CA LYS A 564 0.93 -3.54 -27.16
C LYS A 564 0.92 -2.13 -26.57
N GLU A 565 0.22 -1.89 -25.46
CA GLU A 565 0.27 -0.65 -24.67
C GLU A 565 1.64 -0.43 -24.00
N ALA A 566 2.37 -1.50 -23.67
CA ALA A 566 3.74 -1.40 -23.15
C ALA A 566 4.75 -1.14 -24.28
N ALA A 567 4.50 -1.66 -25.49
CA ALA A 567 5.35 -1.49 -26.66
C ALA A 567 5.10 -0.16 -27.39
N GLU A 568 3.86 0.32 -27.41
CA GLU A 568 3.45 1.66 -27.85
C GLU A 568 3.40 2.52 -26.60
N ALA A 569 4.42 3.36 -26.33
CA ALA A 569 4.58 4.12 -25.10
C ALA A 569 3.47 5.17 -24.78
N ASP A 570 2.24 5.02 -25.27
CA ASP A 570 1.36 6.12 -25.67
C ASP A 570 0.18 6.40 -24.72
N LEU A 571 0.33 6.19 -23.40
CA LEU A 571 -0.63 6.71 -22.42
C LEU A 571 0.10 7.52 -21.33
N PRO A 572 0.31 8.84 -21.51
CA PRO A 572 0.95 9.66 -20.49
C PRO A 572 0.12 9.67 -19.20
N GLU A 573 0.72 9.25 -18.09
CA GLU A 573 0.20 9.48 -16.72
C GLU A 573 0.76 10.76 -16.12
N THR A 574 1.77 11.36 -16.77
CA THR A 574 2.36 12.63 -16.41
C THR A 574 2.50 13.52 -17.63
N ILE A 575 2.42 14.83 -17.42
CA ILE A 575 2.67 15.82 -18.44
C ILE A 575 3.29 17.08 -17.84
N SER A 576 4.27 17.68 -18.50
CA SER A 576 4.89 18.94 -18.11
C SER A 576 4.50 20.07 -19.08
N PRO A 577 4.58 21.35 -18.67
CA PRO A 577 4.31 22.49 -19.56
C PRO A 577 5.13 22.47 -20.85
N GLU A 578 6.39 22.03 -20.79
CA GLU A 578 7.30 21.96 -21.94
C GLU A 578 6.84 20.93 -22.99
N GLN A 579 6.01 19.96 -22.58
CA GLN A 579 5.42 18.97 -23.47
C GLN A 579 4.17 19.51 -24.18
N ILE A 580 3.59 20.62 -23.74
CA ILE A 580 2.36 21.23 -24.30
C ILE A 580 2.75 22.41 -25.22
N THR A 581 3.33 22.10 -26.38
CA THR A 581 3.65 23.09 -27.43
C THR A 581 2.77 22.90 -28.65
N ASP A 582 2.64 23.91 -29.52
CA ASP A 582 1.85 23.78 -30.76
C ASP A 582 2.37 22.66 -31.69
N ALA A 583 3.69 22.42 -31.70
CA ALA A 583 4.29 21.28 -32.39
C ALA A 583 3.88 19.94 -31.75
N ASN A 584 3.79 19.87 -30.42
CA ASN A 584 3.37 18.68 -29.68
C ASN A 584 1.85 18.48 -29.68
N LYS A 585 1.03 19.49 -29.97
CA LYS A 585 -0.43 19.34 -30.13
C LYS A 585 -0.80 18.39 -31.28
N GLN A 586 0.04 18.28 -32.32
CA GLN A 586 -0.08 17.25 -33.37
C GLN A 586 0.36 15.86 -32.88
N ALA A 587 1.36 15.78 -31.98
CA ALA A 587 1.74 14.54 -31.31
C ALA A 587 0.63 14.04 -30.34
N LEU A 588 -0.12 14.94 -29.71
CA LEU A 588 -1.28 14.59 -28.87
C LEU A 588 -2.39 13.87 -29.67
N LEU A 589 -2.51 14.10 -30.99
CA LEU A 589 -3.42 13.31 -31.85
C LEU A 589 -2.96 11.86 -31.99
N ARG A 590 -1.65 11.58 -31.90
CA ARG A 590 -1.11 10.21 -31.92
C ARG A 590 -1.41 9.49 -30.61
N ILE A 591 -1.24 10.19 -29.48
CA ILE A 591 -1.62 9.69 -28.14
C ILE A 591 -3.11 9.31 -28.08
N GLN A 592 -4.00 10.02 -28.79
CA GLN A 592 -5.44 9.65 -28.87
C GLN A 592 -5.74 8.41 -29.73
N ARG A 593 -4.82 7.96 -30.59
CA ARG A 593 -5.03 6.75 -31.41
C ARG A 593 -5.04 5.48 -30.57
N SER A 594 -4.17 5.42 -29.55
CA SER A 594 -4.07 4.28 -28.65
C SER A 594 -5.39 4.04 -27.88
N PRO A 595 -5.97 5.03 -27.15
CA PRO A 595 -7.28 4.88 -26.52
C PRO A 595 -8.39 4.49 -27.49
N ALA A 596 -8.44 5.06 -28.69
CA ALA A 596 -9.46 4.73 -29.68
C ALA A 596 -9.37 3.26 -30.15
N ARG A 597 -8.15 2.74 -30.33
CA ARG A 597 -7.91 1.34 -30.67
C ARG A 597 -8.28 0.41 -29.51
N VAL A 598 -7.84 0.71 -28.29
CA VAL A 598 -8.20 -0.06 -27.09
C VAL A 598 -9.72 -0.10 -26.93
N GLN A 599 -10.39 1.03 -27.12
CA GLN A 599 -11.84 1.14 -27.05
C GLN A 599 -12.54 0.28 -28.11
N LEU A 600 -12.03 0.22 -29.35
CA LEU A 600 -12.58 -0.65 -30.39
C LEU A 600 -12.46 -2.13 -30.01
N VAL A 601 -11.29 -2.56 -29.52
CA VAL A 601 -11.08 -3.95 -29.07
C VAL A 601 -12.02 -4.29 -27.92
N LEU A 602 -12.12 -3.43 -26.92
CA LEU A 602 -13.01 -3.63 -25.76
C LEU A 602 -14.49 -3.69 -26.16
N ARG A 603 -14.93 -2.90 -27.15
CA ARG A 603 -16.30 -2.98 -27.70
C ARG A 603 -16.55 -4.33 -28.37
N ASN A 604 -15.64 -4.79 -29.23
CA ASN A 604 -15.76 -6.09 -29.88
C ASN A 604 -15.77 -7.25 -28.87
N LEU A 605 -14.95 -7.15 -27.81
CA LEU A 605 -14.96 -8.13 -26.72
C LEU A 605 -16.27 -8.09 -25.93
N ASN A 606 -16.80 -6.90 -25.65
CA ASN A 606 -18.09 -6.78 -24.97
C ASN A 606 -19.22 -7.42 -25.78
N GLU A 607 -19.28 -7.18 -27.10
CA GLU A 607 -20.27 -7.81 -27.98
C GLU A 607 -20.11 -9.34 -28.05
N LEU A 608 -18.88 -9.85 -28.12
CA LEU A 608 -18.60 -11.28 -28.09
C LEU A 608 -19.10 -11.93 -26.79
N LEU A 609 -18.80 -11.29 -25.65
CA LEU A 609 -19.20 -11.79 -24.34
C LEU A 609 -20.71 -11.68 -24.13
N GLU A 610 -21.36 -10.63 -24.63
CA GLU A 610 -22.82 -10.49 -24.56
C GLU A 610 -23.54 -11.60 -25.33
N LYS A 611 -23.05 -11.98 -26.52
CA LYS A 611 -23.58 -13.13 -27.27
C LYS A 611 -23.39 -14.44 -26.50
N ALA A 612 -22.19 -14.67 -25.96
CA ALA A 612 -21.89 -15.88 -25.20
C ALA A 612 -22.64 -15.97 -23.86
N ALA A 613 -23.21 -14.87 -23.36
CA ALA A 613 -24.00 -14.85 -22.13
C ALA A 613 -25.29 -15.69 -22.25
N GLU A 614 -25.81 -15.90 -23.47
CA GLU A 614 -26.98 -16.75 -23.71
C GLU A 614 -26.74 -18.21 -23.28
N ASP A 615 -25.49 -18.67 -23.43
CA ASP A 615 -25.04 -20.03 -23.08
C ASP A 615 -24.64 -20.16 -21.60
N ARG A 616 -24.65 -19.06 -20.83
CA ARG A 616 -24.18 -19.06 -19.42
C ARG A 616 -24.96 -20.02 -18.52
N LYS A 617 -26.23 -20.22 -18.79
CA LYS A 617 -27.09 -21.18 -18.05
C LYS A 617 -26.82 -22.64 -18.40
N GLU A 618 -26.23 -22.91 -19.57
CA GLU A 618 -25.93 -24.26 -20.06
C GLU A 618 -24.54 -24.74 -19.62
N GLU A 619 -23.63 -23.81 -19.29
CA GLU A 619 -22.32 -24.14 -18.71
C GLU A 619 -22.49 -24.79 -17.33
N LYS A 620 -21.90 -25.98 -17.14
CA LYS A 620 -22.02 -26.75 -15.89
C LYS A 620 -20.89 -26.46 -14.91
N SER A 621 -19.74 -26.01 -15.39
CA SER A 621 -18.58 -25.71 -14.56
C SER A 621 -18.76 -24.36 -13.87
N LYS A 622 -18.85 -24.37 -12.54
CA LYS A 622 -18.91 -23.13 -11.74
C LYS A 622 -17.67 -22.27 -11.90
N ARG A 623 -16.49 -22.89 -12.10
CA ARG A 623 -15.24 -22.19 -12.42
C ARG A 623 -15.39 -21.37 -13.70
N TRP A 624 -15.87 -21.98 -14.78
CA TRP A 624 -16.05 -21.26 -16.05
C TRP A 624 -17.16 -20.22 -16.02
N GLN A 625 -18.26 -20.47 -15.30
CA GLN A 625 -19.27 -19.42 -15.04
C GLN A 625 -18.65 -18.22 -14.30
N ALA A 626 -17.85 -18.47 -13.25
CA ALA A 626 -17.19 -17.42 -12.48
C ALA A 626 -16.16 -16.64 -13.32
N ASN A 627 -15.34 -17.36 -14.09
CA ASN A 627 -14.36 -16.75 -15.00
C ASN A 627 -15.06 -15.84 -16.02
N PHE A 628 -16.13 -16.33 -16.64
CA PHE A 628 -16.91 -15.56 -17.61
C PHE A 628 -17.49 -14.29 -16.99
N ASP A 629 -18.17 -14.40 -15.85
CA ASP A 629 -18.78 -13.25 -15.18
C ASP A 629 -17.75 -12.19 -14.79
N PHE A 630 -16.60 -12.63 -14.28
CA PHE A 630 -15.50 -11.73 -13.95
C PHE A 630 -14.98 -10.99 -15.18
N VAL A 631 -14.75 -11.71 -16.28
CA VAL A 631 -14.23 -11.13 -17.53
C VAL A 631 -15.24 -10.16 -18.17
N VAL A 632 -16.54 -10.47 -18.14
CA VAL A 632 -17.61 -9.55 -18.58
C VAL A 632 -17.55 -8.25 -17.80
N ALA A 633 -17.50 -8.34 -16.46
CA ALA A 633 -17.43 -7.16 -15.60
C ALA A 633 -16.13 -6.35 -15.84
N MET A 634 -14.99 -7.04 -16.02
CA MET A 634 -13.70 -6.42 -16.32
C MET A 634 -13.68 -5.68 -17.65
N VAL A 635 -14.22 -6.27 -18.72
CA VAL A 635 -14.29 -5.61 -20.04
C VAL A 635 -15.17 -4.37 -19.96
N LYS A 636 -16.35 -4.43 -19.32
CA LYS A 636 -17.25 -3.28 -19.14
C LYS A 636 -16.59 -2.15 -18.32
N ALA A 637 -15.90 -2.50 -17.24
CA ALA A 637 -15.18 -1.53 -16.41
C ALA A 637 -14.01 -0.87 -17.15
N ARG A 638 -13.21 -1.64 -17.89
CA ARG A 638 -12.13 -1.11 -18.71
C ARG A 638 -12.63 -0.23 -19.84
N LEU A 639 -13.75 -0.58 -20.46
CA LEU A 639 -14.35 0.24 -21.49
C LEU A 639 -14.78 1.59 -20.90
N ALA A 640 -15.39 1.63 -19.72
CA ALA A 640 -15.72 2.88 -19.05
C ALA A 640 -14.46 3.70 -18.67
N TYR A 641 -13.42 3.03 -18.19
CA TYR A 641 -12.14 3.66 -17.86
C TYR A 641 -11.45 4.27 -19.07
N ILE A 642 -11.37 3.59 -20.20
CA ILE A 642 -10.69 4.12 -21.40
C ILE A 642 -11.42 5.34 -21.98
N HIS A 643 -12.75 5.40 -21.82
CA HIS A 643 -13.54 6.59 -22.14
C HIS A 643 -13.17 7.78 -21.25
N GLU A 644 -13.05 7.56 -19.94
CA GLU A 644 -12.60 8.58 -18.98
C GLU A 644 -11.17 9.01 -19.27
N TYR A 645 -10.27 8.08 -19.56
CA TYR A 645 -8.89 8.37 -19.93
C TYR A 645 -8.82 9.23 -21.19
N ASN A 646 -9.54 8.86 -22.25
CA ASN A 646 -9.58 9.63 -23.49
C ASN A 646 -10.14 11.06 -23.27
N LEU A 647 -11.09 11.23 -22.35
CA LEU A 647 -11.54 12.55 -21.91
C LEU A 647 -10.40 13.35 -21.26
N MET A 648 -9.58 12.73 -20.40
CA MET A 648 -8.43 13.38 -19.76
C MET A 648 -7.36 13.81 -20.76
N VAL A 649 -7.09 13.00 -21.79
CA VAL A 649 -6.22 13.40 -22.91
C VAL A 649 -6.82 14.57 -23.69
N GLY A 650 -8.14 14.55 -23.90
CA GLY A 650 -8.86 15.65 -24.54
C GLY A 650 -8.76 16.99 -23.80
N ARG A 651 -8.63 16.97 -22.46
CA ARG A 651 -8.46 18.19 -21.65
C ARG A 651 -7.10 18.86 -21.85
N ILE A 652 -6.03 18.09 -22.03
CA ILE A 652 -4.71 18.64 -22.37
C ILE A 652 -4.82 19.51 -23.62
N ARG A 653 -5.50 19.01 -24.66
CA ARG A 653 -5.68 19.73 -25.94
C ARG A 653 -6.52 21.00 -25.80
N LYS A 654 -7.44 21.03 -24.86
CA LYS A 654 -8.29 22.18 -24.55
C LYS A 654 -7.63 23.17 -23.59
N GLU A 655 -6.39 22.90 -23.18
CA GLU A 655 -5.67 23.67 -22.15
C GLU A 655 -6.48 23.76 -20.84
N ASP A 656 -7.30 22.74 -20.57
CA ASP A 656 -8.14 22.60 -19.37
C ASP A 656 -7.38 21.78 -18.31
N LEU A 657 -6.24 22.32 -17.88
CA LEU A 657 -5.41 21.76 -16.82
C LEU A 657 -5.40 22.69 -15.60
N PRO A 658 -5.37 22.16 -14.36
CA PRO A 658 -5.30 22.99 -13.17
C PRO A 658 -4.05 23.87 -13.17
N GLU A 659 -4.10 25.04 -12.52
CA GLU A 659 -2.93 25.91 -12.41
C GLU A 659 -1.80 25.27 -11.60
N LEU A 660 -0.55 25.53 -12.00
CA LEU A 660 0.65 25.11 -11.27
C LEU A 660 1.07 26.20 -10.27
N ASP A 661 1.29 25.81 -9.03
CA ASP A 661 1.89 26.67 -8.01
C ASP A 661 3.40 26.45 -7.93
N LYS A 662 4.14 27.37 -8.55
CA LYS A 662 5.62 27.37 -8.53
C LYS A 662 6.20 27.48 -7.12
N LYS A 663 5.47 28.03 -6.14
CA LYS A 663 5.93 28.12 -4.75
C LYS A 663 5.97 26.75 -4.06
N LEU A 664 5.18 25.79 -4.54
CA LEU A 664 5.17 24.40 -4.08
C LEU A 664 6.12 23.51 -4.91
N GLY A 665 6.87 24.11 -5.86
CA GLY A 665 7.77 23.39 -6.77
C GLY A 665 7.07 22.71 -7.94
N GLN A 666 5.77 22.96 -8.16
CA GLN A 666 4.98 22.25 -9.15
C GLN A 666 5.45 22.59 -10.56
N ASN A 667 5.86 21.55 -11.29
CA ASN A 667 6.43 21.63 -12.63
C ASN A 667 5.67 20.76 -13.64
N GLY A 668 4.55 20.16 -13.25
CA GLY A 668 3.70 19.41 -14.17
C GLY A 668 2.46 18.85 -13.49
N TRP A 669 1.80 17.95 -14.22
CA TRP A 669 0.57 17.30 -13.79
C TRP A 669 0.74 15.79 -13.82
N ARG A 670 0.07 15.14 -12.88
CA ARG A 670 -0.12 13.69 -12.89
C ARG A 670 -1.60 13.35 -12.96
N LEU A 671 -1.89 12.26 -13.64
CA LEU A 671 -3.20 11.67 -13.68
C LEU A 671 -3.49 10.96 -12.35
N SER A 672 -4.53 11.42 -11.66
CA SER A 672 -4.92 11.00 -10.32
C SER A 672 -6.32 10.40 -10.33
N SER A 673 -6.55 9.44 -9.44
CA SER A 673 -7.83 8.77 -9.30
C SER A 673 -8.83 9.60 -8.50
N GLN A 674 -10.09 9.57 -8.94
CA GLN A 674 -11.19 10.19 -8.19
C GLN A 674 -12.45 9.33 -8.20
N LYS A 675 -13.31 9.56 -7.20
CA LYS A 675 -14.50 8.73 -6.96
C LYS A 675 -15.48 8.72 -8.15
N GLY A 676 -15.75 9.89 -8.73
CA GLY A 676 -16.73 10.04 -9.81
C GLY A 676 -16.08 10.17 -11.19
N LEU A 677 -16.74 9.62 -12.21
CA LEU A 677 -16.36 9.85 -13.61
C LEU A 677 -16.80 11.25 -14.04
N GLN A 678 -16.01 11.85 -14.93
CA GLN A 678 -16.31 13.12 -15.59
C GLN A 678 -16.94 12.91 -16.97
N SER A 679 -16.92 11.69 -17.48
CA SER A 679 -17.52 11.27 -18.75
C SER A 679 -19.05 11.46 -18.82
N ALA A 680 -19.60 11.31 -20.03
CA ALA A 680 -21.03 11.38 -20.31
C ALA A 680 -21.85 10.35 -19.51
N GLN A 681 -23.16 10.59 -19.40
CA GLN A 681 -24.06 9.78 -18.56
C GLN A 681 -24.06 8.30 -18.96
N GLU A 682 -24.02 8.00 -20.26
CA GLU A 682 -23.92 6.62 -20.77
C GLU A 682 -22.71 5.86 -20.20
N ILE A 683 -21.54 6.51 -20.15
CA ILE A 683 -20.30 5.91 -19.61
C ILE A 683 -20.40 5.73 -18.09
N LYS A 684 -21.06 6.67 -17.40
CA LYS A 684 -21.35 6.55 -15.96
C LYS A 684 -22.27 5.36 -15.67
N ASP A 685 -23.27 5.14 -16.51
CA ASP A 685 -24.19 4.01 -16.36
C ASP A 685 -23.50 2.68 -16.65
N GLN A 686 -22.65 2.62 -17.68
CA GLN A 686 -21.81 1.46 -17.95
C GLN A 686 -20.87 1.13 -16.78
N ALA A 687 -20.23 2.15 -16.18
CA ALA A 687 -19.39 1.98 -14.99
C ALA A 687 -20.19 1.42 -13.80
N ARG A 688 -21.40 1.95 -13.56
CA ARG A 688 -22.30 1.45 -12.50
C ARG A 688 -22.71 0.01 -12.74
N ASP A 689 -23.00 -0.37 -13.98
CA ASP A 689 -23.38 -1.74 -14.31
C ASP A 689 -22.22 -2.71 -14.11
N ALA A 690 -20.99 -2.33 -14.47
CA ALA A 690 -19.79 -3.10 -14.13
C ALA A 690 -19.63 -3.27 -12.61
N GLN A 691 -19.82 -2.21 -11.82
CA GLN A 691 -19.77 -2.27 -10.35
C GLN A 691 -20.84 -3.19 -9.76
N LYS A 692 -22.08 -3.16 -10.29
CA LYS A 692 -23.15 -4.08 -9.89
C LYS A 692 -22.78 -5.53 -10.20
N LEU A 693 -22.22 -5.79 -11.38
CA LEU A 693 -21.77 -7.13 -11.76
C LEU A 693 -20.69 -7.64 -10.82
N PHE A 694 -19.67 -6.83 -10.49
CA PHE A 694 -18.66 -7.21 -9.51
C PHE A 694 -19.24 -7.53 -8.13
N GLY A 695 -20.21 -6.73 -7.65
CA GLY A 695 -20.89 -6.99 -6.37
C GLY A 695 -21.72 -8.27 -6.37
N LYS A 696 -22.46 -8.53 -7.45
CA LYS A 696 -23.21 -9.79 -7.63
C LYS A 696 -22.26 -10.98 -7.68
N PHE A 697 -21.23 -10.90 -8.52
CA PHE A 697 -20.19 -11.92 -8.66
C PHE A 697 -19.49 -12.23 -7.32
N ALA A 698 -19.15 -11.21 -6.53
CA ALA A 698 -18.59 -11.42 -5.20
C ALA A 698 -19.54 -12.18 -4.26
N THR A 699 -20.85 -11.91 -4.37
CA THR A 699 -21.88 -12.58 -3.58
C THR A 699 -22.08 -14.04 -4.00
N ASP A 700 -22.14 -14.28 -5.31
CA ASP A 700 -22.38 -15.60 -5.90
C ASP A 700 -21.22 -16.58 -5.64
N HIS A 701 -20.00 -16.07 -5.45
CA HIS A 701 -18.78 -16.86 -5.26
C HIS A 701 -18.14 -16.68 -3.87
N LYS A 702 -18.94 -16.46 -2.82
CA LYS A 702 -18.45 -16.29 -1.46
C LYS A 702 -17.53 -17.42 -0.98
N GLY A 703 -16.45 -17.07 -0.28
CA GLY A 703 -15.46 -17.98 0.29
C GLY A 703 -14.40 -18.45 -0.70
N THR A 704 -14.30 -17.83 -1.88
CA THR A 704 -13.40 -18.24 -2.96
C THR A 704 -12.56 -17.07 -3.49
N PRO A 705 -11.52 -17.30 -4.31
CA PRO A 705 -10.72 -16.23 -4.89
C PRO A 705 -11.55 -15.22 -5.71
N TRP A 706 -12.64 -15.68 -6.34
CA TRP A 706 -13.55 -14.82 -7.10
C TRP A 706 -14.27 -13.80 -6.20
N GLU A 707 -14.60 -14.13 -4.94
CA GLU A 707 -15.15 -13.13 -4.00
C GLU A 707 -14.17 -11.97 -3.81
N VAL A 708 -12.89 -12.29 -3.58
CA VAL A 708 -11.83 -11.31 -3.33
C VAL A 708 -11.66 -10.40 -4.54
N LEU A 709 -11.58 -10.98 -5.74
CA LEU A 709 -11.49 -10.21 -6.98
C LEU A 709 -12.71 -9.32 -7.19
N GLY A 710 -13.92 -9.85 -6.97
CA GLY A 710 -15.17 -9.12 -7.12
C GLY A 710 -15.26 -7.93 -6.17
N LYS A 711 -14.98 -8.14 -4.88
CA LYS A 711 -14.95 -7.06 -3.88
C LYS A 711 -13.89 -6.02 -4.23
N ARG A 712 -12.67 -6.43 -4.56
CA ARG A 712 -11.59 -5.50 -4.93
C ARG A 712 -11.97 -4.64 -6.13
N MET A 713 -12.54 -5.26 -7.17
CA MET A 713 -12.92 -4.54 -8.38
C MET A 713 -14.16 -3.66 -8.17
N LYS A 714 -15.14 -4.09 -7.37
CA LYS A 714 -16.28 -3.26 -6.96
C LYS A 714 -15.82 -1.96 -6.30
N GLN A 715 -14.78 -2.04 -5.46
CA GLN A 715 -14.23 -0.87 -4.76
C GLN A 715 -13.30 0.00 -5.64
N THR A 716 -12.92 -0.46 -6.82
CA THR A 716 -11.98 0.27 -7.69
C THR A 716 -12.70 1.42 -8.39
N THR A 717 -12.21 2.64 -8.19
CA THR A 717 -12.73 3.84 -8.86
C THR A 717 -12.28 3.88 -10.31
N LEU A 718 -13.11 4.38 -11.21
CA LEU A 718 -12.76 4.54 -12.63
C LEU A 718 -12.55 6.00 -13.05
N GLY A 719 -12.92 6.95 -12.18
CA GLY A 719 -12.79 8.39 -12.44
C GLY A 719 -11.34 8.87 -12.40
N LEU A 720 -11.02 9.84 -13.25
CA LEU A 720 -9.68 10.40 -13.39
C LEU A 720 -9.71 11.92 -13.40
N LYS A 721 -8.65 12.55 -12.89
CA LYS A 721 -8.41 13.99 -12.98
C LYS A 721 -6.92 14.29 -13.10
N TRP A 722 -6.57 15.38 -13.78
CA TRP A 722 -5.23 15.94 -13.68
C TRP A 722 -5.06 16.66 -12.35
N VAL A 723 -3.94 16.44 -11.67
CA VAL A 723 -3.57 17.20 -10.46
C VAL A 723 -2.16 17.76 -10.63
N PRO A 724 -1.92 19.02 -10.20
CA PRO A 724 -0.57 19.57 -10.12
C PRO A 724 0.31 18.71 -9.23
N THR A 725 1.57 18.53 -9.63
CA THR A 725 2.54 17.76 -8.86
C THR A 725 3.97 18.21 -9.16
N ASN A 726 4.91 17.75 -8.34
CA ASN A 726 6.34 17.83 -8.64
C ASN A 726 6.69 16.53 -9.36
N LEU A 727 6.81 16.61 -10.68
CA LEU A 727 7.46 15.58 -11.47
C LEU A 727 8.93 15.62 -11.06
N GLY A 728 9.37 14.65 -10.26
CA GLY A 728 10.78 14.51 -9.94
C GLY A 728 11.57 14.48 -11.25
N GLU A 729 12.68 15.21 -11.33
CA GLU A 729 13.74 14.76 -12.23
C GLU A 729 14.03 13.33 -11.77
N ASP A 730 13.94 12.34 -12.67
CA ASP A 730 14.56 11.04 -12.41
C ASP A 730 15.94 11.37 -11.88
N VAL A 731 16.16 11.11 -10.58
CA VAL A 731 17.39 11.49 -9.90
C VAL A 731 18.45 10.67 -10.59
N ASN A 732 19.07 11.27 -11.60
CA ASN A 732 20.11 10.67 -12.37
C ASN A 732 21.17 10.29 -11.36
N VAL A 733 21.31 8.99 -11.21
CA VAL A 733 22.52 8.31 -10.77
C VAL A 733 23.68 9.05 -11.45
N LYS A 734 24.37 9.89 -10.68
CA LYS A 734 25.69 10.39 -11.01
C LYS A 734 26.68 9.77 -10.07
#